data_AF-C5P9A4-F1
#
_entry.id   AF-C5P9A4-F1
#
_cell.length_a   1.000
_cell.length_b   1.000
_cell.length_c   1.000
_cell.angle_alpha   90.00
_cell.angle_beta   90.00
_cell.angle_gamma   90.00
#
_symmetry.space_group_name_H-M   'P 1'
#
loop_
_entity.id
_entity.type
_entity.pdbx_description
1 polymer ?
#
loop_
_entity_poly.entity_id
_entity_poly.type
_entity_poly.pdbx_seq_one_letter_code
_entity_poly.pdbx_strand_id
1 'polypeptide(L)'
;MAFPVHIQRTTFFYAIGNTPAVCLTQSLPPDQDAALLLLGCGDVRSILFTAYAGIGSDRDLDITCCDIEAEIIARNIILFTLIIDDVKSENIKRIWDIYYHFQVDDDSLGLLREQASRLKGIASTAEGWNNGNYGHILRFCDSYTFSQVMRLWDFYALQPCNGSAFEEQQKQLKQGIEKAKSIQAHVIGDGIVTTGARSMAPLFSSGIEGLSKFYKDYWKNGTTATDEERVRQSKNLNPMFGALSKSLILHYGTDPILGYSLAPAFAPLSEQSPLSPDSPTTGEPNTIIRVVTAQFNAYAKAVRRSVGRLTIRFVNADALAFCHTLQHIQEYGTSTPAWWYRSTQCYTPLTLDSGDYSQRTSNSPAPLCFDIVDTSNLVDHLGCLNLLAAAGPLLSPKPTSTLSTEMLVLRERDVDQYAKRLVCGDLSTVALLFGLIPTQYWTGTCATSSFSEYLANSLKKEDPSSMNTQSRYILLWKSLGLPLKPKGGPSIEERVPGLSFDPKQLATLMYRVYLRMFQDESWVNTLSKSPEQHLRSPYKHYTRASLVAILGLIHGSGSVDWNGFISRLYELIVEDTTLNMSPHYIQELNLHLHTLGLHKLPAYQLSSLEVTYKEKSPFRNWKNIPSTLCLTMVVPRRKISVFENASVDSGSPSAHIMLQCRRNQRENIFPGIQLGFGKLRTSGANHTESLTLKIEDDPQGWDGTAPLIVSVMIPSWLVFQYSDLSTKVIFALKSTPAALFKFCGKLGMLLEIARSTIAGKDIFITKYRPNMSGHMSLSANMGSTEREAGPSESSKECLTESVAEETSVQFHAALDPNESKLANITAHVDIFAESSRDMLRSGAAVKISQISPFELAIIFDSGQLVKQVRLPVPINMVGSVTRIARKSSYVEFVAPVAPQVLLSRRPDSLYLVSVNHGIPTVRNPHYISLDHLPILNTSHPLRLGWLTPHLADMFSAKERSERDKSMELSTKCENLRARFKDSLFTLFMQVTGAQGGMSYSVFGLDNRDNGGIHALIFPACLRLDMTNQTVVLDAAMVPLTAKNMPELRPLLRSIKSPMCILVDDEEFVLWKHALPVFVERCRDWKHSKSCEYGIVGKIPISVSNGQQTICSCGKGKFPDDYQIKASALWKRVSKYAVRVAISPCFSVPFVEKSFQPECLPPRKSVRAFAKQEADRTMDAVNPKAGVCSACGRKEAENGGALLTCSGCKFSQYCSKGCQAEHWKNGQHKTLCRLYQGLHTTT
;
A
#
# COMPACT_ATOMS: atom_id res chain seq x y z
N MET A 1 7.59 23.05 -2.17
CA MET A 1 6.97 21.81 -1.65
C MET A 1 7.31 20.69 -2.61
N ALA A 2 7.49 19.45 -2.13
CA ALA A 2 7.79 18.29 -2.98
C ALA A 2 6.59 17.77 -3.78
N PHE A 3 5.46 18.48 -3.75
CA PHE A 3 4.24 18.15 -4.48
C PHE A 3 3.53 19.44 -4.93
N PRO A 4 2.86 19.48 -6.11
CA PRO A 4 2.16 20.67 -6.58
C PRO A 4 1.00 21.08 -5.67
N VAL A 5 0.89 22.36 -5.34
CA VAL A 5 -0.23 22.85 -4.53
C VAL A 5 -1.46 23.05 -5.41
N HIS A 6 -2.61 22.53 -4.97
CA HIS A 6 -3.87 22.61 -5.70
C HIS A 6 -4.85 23.60 -5.08
N ILE A 7 -5.63 24.28 -5.92
CA ILE A 7 -6.76 25.10 -5.51
C ILE A 7 -7.98 24.20 -5.34
N GLN A 8 -8.38 23.97 -4.08
CA GLN A 8 -9.47 23.06 -3.73
C GLN A 8 -10.49 23.76 -2.84
N ARG A 9 -11.65 24.11 -3.39
CA ARG A 9 -12.77 24.69 -2.63
C ARG A 9 -13.53 23.64 -1.82
N THR A 10 -13.66 22.44 -2.37
CA THR A 10 -14.27 21.29 -1.69
C THR A 10 -13.21 20.21 -1.56
N THR A 11 -12.98 19.76 -0.34
CA THR A 11 -12.18 18.57 -0.03
C THR A 11 -13.11 17.49 0.52
N PHE A 12 -12.65 16.24 0.48
CA PHE A 12 -13.49 15.10 0.86
C PHE A 12 -13.04 14.50 2.18
N PHE A 13 -14.00 14.30 3.07
CA PHE A 13 -13.83 13.56 4.30
C PHE A 13 -14.08 12.07 4.04
N TYR A 14 -13.01 11.27 4.13
CA TYR A 14 -13.05 9.82 3.94
C TYR A 14 -13.35 9.11 5.26
N ALA A 15 -14.55 9.36 5.79
CA ALA A 15 -15.00 8.85 7.08
C ALA A 15 -14.94 7.32 7.20
N ILE A 16 -15.03 6.62 6.08
CA ILE A 16 -14.92 5.17 5.94
C ILE A 16 -13.97 4.92 4.78
N GLY A 17 -13.01 4.01 4.96
CA GLY A 17 -12.05 3.73 3.92
C GLY A 17 -12.69 3.01 2.73
N ASN A 18 -12.03 3.12 1.58
CA ASN A 18 -12.58 2.72 0.28
C ASN A 18 -12.09 1.34 -0.25
N THR A 19 -11.33 0.58 0.54
CA THR A 19 -10.80 -0.76 0.16
C THR A 19 -10.89 -1.79 1.29
N PRO A 20 -10.82 -3.11 1.06
CA PRO A 20 -10.87 -4.08 2.16
C PRO A 20 -9.71 -3.92 3.15
N ALA A 21 -9.96 -4.18 4.44
CA ALA A 21 -8.91 -4.17 5.46
C ALA A 21 -7.77 -5.13 5.11
N VAL A 22 -6.54 -4.73 5.47
CA VAL A 22 -5.33 -5.53 5.29
C VAL A 22 -4.68 -5.83 6.64
N CYS A 23 -4.09 -7.02 6.77
CA CYS A 23 -3.30 -7.36 7.95
C CYS A 23 -1.93 -6.69 7.81
N LEU A 24 -1.67 -5.67 8.62
CA LEU A 24 -0.48 -4.82 8.51
C LEU A 24 0.81 -5.59 8.82
N THR A 25 0.73 -6.64 9.62
CA THR A 25 1.87 -7.50 10.01
C THR A 25 2.07 -8.72 9.12
N GLN A 26 1.29 -8.88 8.04
CA GLN A 26 1.32 -10.06 7.16
C GLN A 26 2.70 -10.34 6.52
N SER A 27 3.57 -9.32 6.47
CA SER A 27 4.93 -9.42 5.93
C SER A 27 6.00 -9.80 6.97
N LEU A 28 5.64 -9.89 8.25
CA LEU A 28 6.56 -10.09 9.37
C LEU A 28 6.43 -11.50 9.96
N PRO A 29 7.54 -12.13 10.37
CA PRO A 29 7.50 -13.39 11.10
C PRO A 29 6.62 -13.30 12.37
N PRO A 30 5.97 -14.41 12.79
CA PRO A 30 5.16 -14.53 14.00
C PRO A 30 5.78 -13.96 15.29
N ASP A 31 7.10 -14.09 15.44
CA ASP A 31 7.81 -13.80 16.70
C ASP A 31 8.50 -12.42 16.72
N GLN A 32 8.19 -11.55 15.74
CA GLN A 32 8.83 -10.25 15.63
C GLN A 32 7.87 -9.15 16.11
N ASP A 33 8.28 -8.37 17.11
CA ASP A 33 7.61 -7.11 17.44
C ASP A 33 7.67 -6.15 16.25
N ALA A 34 6.72 -5.21 16.19
CA ALA A 34 6.55 -4.36 15.03
C ALA A 34 6.31 -2.90 15.41
N ALA A 35 7.17 -2.03 14.87
CA ALA A 35 6.88 -0.61 14.71
C ALA A 35 6.25 -0.37 13.33
N LEU A 36 5.07 0.25 13.28
CA LEU A 36 4.32 0.50 12.05
C LEU A 36 4.07 2.00 11.86
N LEU A 37 4.22 2.47 10.63
CA LEU A 37 3.85 3.82 10.21
C LEU A 37 2.71 3.75 9.19
N LEU A 38 1.57 4.36 9.51
CA LEU A 38 0.40 4.44 8.62
C LEU A 38 0.25 5.87 8.11
N LEU A 39 0.47 6.08 6.82
CA LEU A 39 0.35 7.38 6.15
C LEU A 39 -0.98 7.46 5.41
N GLY A 40 -1.81 8.45 5.75
CA GLY A 40 -3.22 8.46 5.33
C GLY A 40 -3.95 7.30 5.99
N CYS A 41 -3.82 7.20 7.32
CA CYS A 41 -4.25 6.03 8.08
C CYS A 41 -5.75 5.76 7.95
N GLY A 42 -6.57 6.80 7.72
CA GLY A 42 -8.00 6.67 7.51
C GLY A 42 -8.71 6.01 8.71
N ASP A 43 -9.76 5.25 8.42
CA ASP A 43 -10.52 4.54 9.44
C ASP A 43 -9.69 3.41 10.13
N VAL A 44 -10.22 2.86 11.22
CA VAL A 44 -9.48 1.89 12.04
C VAL A 44 -9.41 0.47 11.45
N ARG A 45 -10.02 0.22 10.28
CA ARG A 45 -10.33 -1.16 9.83
C ARG A 45 -9.11 -2.08 9.78
N SER A 46 -7.97 -1.58 9.33
CA SER A 46 -6.75 -2.37 9.18
C SER A 46 -6.10 -2.64 10.52
N ILE A 47 -6.23 -1.73 11.50
CA ILE A 47 -5.77 -1.95 12.88
C ILE A 47 -6.65 -3.00 13.56
N LEU A 48 -7.98 -2.86 13.48
CA LEU A 48 -8.94 -3.83 14.00
C LEU A 48 -8.69 -5.22 13.41
N PHE A 49 -8.57 -5.29 12.08
CA PHE A 49 -8.32 -6.54 11.38
C PHE A 49 -6.94 -7.12 11.70
N THR A 50 -5.90 -6.30 11.87
CA THR A 50 -4.56 -6.79 12.27
C THR A 50 -4.57 -7.41 13.66
N ALA A 51 -5.29 -6.82 14.62
CA ALA A 51 -5.44 -7.40 15.96
C ALA A 51 -6.10 -8.79 15.92
N TYR A 52 -7.05 -9.00 15.00
CA TYR A 52 -7.72 -10.29 14.80
C TYR A 52 -6.91 -11.29 13.97
N ALA A 53 -6.44 -10.88 12.79
CA ALA A 53 -5.84 -11.76 11.79
C ALA A 53 -4.33 -11.98 11.96
N GLY A 54 -3.67 -11.13 12.76
CA GLY A 54 -2.23 -11.21 13.02
C GLY A 54 -1.85 -12.55 13.66
N ILE A 55 -0.82 -13.20 13.12
CA ILE A 55 -0.22 -14.40 13.72
C ILE A 55 0.80 -14.01 14.79
N GLY A 56 0.89 -14.79 15.87
CA GLY A 56 1.71 -14.42 17.03
C GLY A 56 1.04 -13.32 17.84
N SER A 57 -0.05 -13.68 18.52
CA SER A 57 -0.85 -12.80 19.40
C SER A 57 -0.06 -12.20 20.56
N ASP A 58 1.20 -12.64 20.72
CA ASP A 58 2.08 -12.24 21.79
C ASP A 58 3.08 -11.12 21.44
N ARG A 59 3.04 -10.55 20.24
CA ARG A 59 3.97 -9.48 19.85
C ARG A 59 3.51 -8.10 20.31
N ASP A 60 4.47 -7.20 20.52
CA ASP A 60 4.20 -5.78 20.74
C ASP A 60 4.01 -5.04 19.40
N LEU A 61 2.99 -4.17 19.35
CA LEU A 61 2.63 -3.34 18.21
C LEU A 61 2.68 -1.86 18.60
N ASP A 62 3.58 -1.09 18.01
CA ASP A 62 3.60 0.38 18.10
C ASP A 62 3.24 0.98 16.74
N ILE A 63 2.04 1.55 16.63
CA ILE A 63 1.46 2.05 15.38
C ILE A 63 1.42 3.58 15.42
N THR A 64 2.18 4.24 14.54
CA THR A 64 2.11 5.69 14.35
C THR A 64 1.21 6.02 13.16
N CYS A 65 0.11 6.71 13.43
CA CYS A 65 -0.93 7.10 12.49
C CYS A 65 -0.81 8.58 12.11
N CYS A 66 -0.59 8.85 10.83
CA CYS A 66 -0.59 10.20 10.25
C CYS A 66 -1.81 10.38 9.34
N ASP A 67 -2.61 11.40 9.62
CA ASP A 67 -3.73 11.78 8.76
C ASP A 67 -3.82 13.31 8.61
N ILE A 68 -4.22 13.76 7.43
CA ILE A 68 -4.38 15.19 7.15
C ILE A 68 -5.67 15.74 7.78
N GLU A 69 -6.65 14.88 8.08
CA GLU A 69 -7.91 15.25 8.69
C GLU A 69 -7.95 14.89 10.20
N ALA A 70 -8.14 15.91 11.05
CA ALA A 70 -8.29 15.69 12.49
C ALA A 70 -9.60 14.94 12.82
N GLU A 71 -10.62 15.06 11.96
CA GLU A 71 -11.89 14.35 12.04
C GLU A 71 -11.70 12.83 12.07
N ILE A 72 -10.75 12.29 11.30
CA ILE A 72 -10.41 10.87 11.29
C ILE A 72 -9.83 10.46 12.65
N ILE A 73 -8.85 11.20 13.14
CA ILE A 73 -8.16 10.92 14.40
C ILE A 73 -9.15 10.96 15.58
N ALA A 74 -9.97 12.00 15.68
CA ALA A 74 -10.91 12.18 16.79
C ALA A 74 -11.92 11.02 16.85
N ARG A 75 -12.43 10.58 15.70
CA ARG A 75 -13.38 9.46 15.61
C ARG A 75 -12.74 8.12 15.94
N ASN A 76 -11.51 7.90 15.48
CA ASN A 76 -10.77 6.68 15.77
C ASN A 76 -10.51 6.52 17.28
N ILE A 77 -10.14 7.61 17.98
CA ILE A 77 -9.95 7.57 19.43
C ILE A 77 -11.27 7.29 20.17
N ILE A 78 -12.38 7.91 19.77
CA ILE A 78 -13.71 7.61 20.33
C ILE A 78 -14.04 6.12 20.16
N LEU A 79 -13.83 5.56 18.97
CA LEU A 79 -14.08 4.15 18.72
C LEU A 79 -13.21 3.23 19.59
N PHE A 80 -11.90 3.48 19.66
CA PHE A 80 -11.00 2.65 20.47
C PHE A 80 -11.37 2.69 21.94
N THR A 81 -11.63 3.89 22.49
CA THR A 81 -12.04 4.01 23.90
C THR A 81 -13.36 3.28 24.17
N LEU A 82 -14.39 3.45 23.31
CA LEU A 82 -15.64 2.68 23.42
C LEU A 82 -15.41 1.17 23.40
N ILE A 83 -14.55 0.66 22.51
CA ILE A 83 -14.23 -0.78 22.43
C ILE A 83 -13.53 -1.26 23.70
N ILE A 84 -12.58 -0.47 24.23
CA ILE A 84 -11.81 -0.78 25.44
C ILE A 84 -12.73 -0.83 26.66
N ASP A 85 -13.63 0.14 26.79
CA ASP A 85 -14.53 0.27 27.94
C ASP A 85 -15.67 -0.75 27.91
N ASP A 86 -16.07 -1.25 26.73
CA ASP A 86 -17.13 -2.24 26.54
C ASP A 86 -16.66 -3.67 26.88
N VAL A 87 -16.17 -3.87 28.10
CA VAL A 87 -15.62 -5.14 28.60
C VAL A 87 -16.62 -6.28 28.48
N LYS A 88 -17.92 -6.01 28.70
CA LYS A 88 -19.00 -7.00 28.62
C LYS A 88 -19.59 -7.19 27.21
N SER A 89 -19.14 -6.41 26.21
CA SER A 89 -19.68 -6.43 24.85
C SER A 89 -21.19 -6.08 24.78
N GLU A 90 -21.69 -5.29 25.73
CA GLU A 90 -23.11 -4.92 25.83
C GLU A 90 -23.46 -3.79 24.86
N ASN A 91 -22.49 -2.94 24.52
CA ASN A 91 -22.71 -1.77 23.66
C ASN A 91 -22.25 -1.96 22.21
N ILE A 92 -21.71 -3.12 21.83
CA ILE A 92 -21.09 -3.35 20.52
C ILE A 92 -21.94 -2.92 19.30
N LYS A 93 -23.27 -3.07 19.37
CA LYS A 93 -24.20 -2.63 18.31
C LYS A 93 -24.26 -1.09 18.23
N ARG A 94 -24.40 -0.43 19.37
CA ARG A 94 -24.37 1.04 19.45
C ARG A 94 -23.03 1.59 19.00
N ILE A 95 -21.92 0.94 19.35
CA ILE A 95 -20.57 1.32 18.91
C ILE A 95 -20.46 1.24 17.37
N TRP A 96 -21.03 0.19 16.76
CA TRP A 96 -21.13 0.08 15.30
C TRP A 96 -21.92 1.26 14.70
N ASP A 97 -23.10 1.55 15.24
CA ASP A 97 -23.98 2.62 14.77
C ASP A 97 -23.28 4.00 14.87
N ILE A 98 -22.61 4.27 16.01
CA ILE A 98 -21.84 5.49 16.26
C ILE A 98 -20.73 5.70 15.22
N TYR A 99 -20.00 4.65 14.84
CA TYR A 99 -18.86 4.81 13.96
C TYR A 99 -19.26 4.85 12.48
N TYR A 100 -20.25 4.05 12.08
CA TYR A 100 -20.57 3.79 10.68
C TYR A 100 -21.83 4.47 10.15
N HIS A 101 -22.71 5.02 10.98
CA HIS A 101 -23.96 5.65 10.52
C HIS A 101 -23.90 7.17 10.61
N PHE A 102 -24.21 7.87 9.51
CA PHE A 102 -24.39 9.32 9.58
C PHE A 102 -25.77 9.74 10.12
N GLN A 103 -26.69 8.79 10.31
CA GLN A 103 -27.92 8.94 11.10
C GLN A 103 -28.03 7.86 12.18
N VAL A 104 -28.23 8.26 13.44
CA VAL A 104 -28.21 7.38 14.62
C VAL A 104 -29.47 7.56 15.48
N ASP A 105 -29.78 6.54 16.30
CA ASP A 105 -30.86 6.59 17.29
C ASP A 105 -30.47 7.42 18.54
N ASP A 106 -31.46 7.67 19.40
CA ASP A 106 -31.30 8.48 20.61
C ASP A 106 -30.28 7.85 21.60
N ASP A 107 -30.27 6.52 21.73
CA ASP A 107 -29.37 5.76 22.61
C ASP A 107 -27.91 5.87 22.16
N SER A 108 -27.65 5.64 20.88
CA SER A 108 -26.31 5.67 20.29
C SER A 108 -25.74 7.08 20.32
N LEU A 109 -26.56 8.10 20.05
CA LEU A 109 -26.17 9.50 20.19
C LEU A 109 -25.88 9.87 21.65
N GLY A 110 -26.68 9.35 22.59
CA GLY A 110 -26.46 9.50 24.03
C GLY A 110 -25.09 8.96 24.45
N LEU A 111 -24.78 7.71 24.07
CA LEU A 111 -23.51 7.06 24.35
C LEU A 111 -22.31 7.83 23.74
N LEU A 112 -22.43 8.30 22.50
CA LEU A 112 -21.39 9.12 21.87
C LEU A 112 -21.12 10.42 22.66
N ARG A 113 -22.17 11.14 23.03
CA ARG A 113 -22.04 12.41 23.77
C ARG A 113 -21.46 12.21 25.16
N GLU A 114 -21.88 11.15 25.84
CA GLU A 114 -21.34 10.77 27.14
C GLU A 114 -19.84 10.47 27.02
N GLN A 115 -19.45 9.62 26.06
CA GLN A 115 -18.05 9.29 25.83
C GLN A 115 -17.22 10.53 25.49
N ALA A 116 -17.68 11.37 24.55
CA ALA A 116 -16.97 12.60 24.18
C ALA A 116 -16.81 13.56 25.37
N SER A 117 -17.87 13.73 26.18
CA SER A 117 -17.84 14.55 27.39
C SER A 117 -16.86 13.99 28.43
N ARG A 118 -16.81 12.66 28.58
CA ARG A 118 -15.90 11.99 29.52
C ARG A 118 -14.45 12.12 29.10
N LEU A 119 -14.14 11.86 27.82
CA LEU A 119 -12.78 11.98 27.29
C LEU A 119 -12.27 13.42 27.42
N LYS A 120 -13.12 14.40 27.11
CA LYS A 120 -12.82 15.82 27.35
C LYS A 120 -12.52 16.09 28.84
N GLY A 121 -13.33 15.54 29.74
CA GLY A 121 -13.20 15.76 31.18
C GLY A 121 -11.89 15.25 31.79
N ILE A 122 -11.26 14.24 31.16
CA ILE A 122 -9.98 13.67 31.61
C ILE A 122 -8.77 14.18 30.79
N ALA A 123 -8.99 14.95 29.73
CA ALA A 123 -7.98 15.41 28.79
C ALA A 123 -7.72 16.92 28.94
N SER A 124 -6.71 17.31 29.73
CA SER A 124 -6.34 18.73 29.93
C SER A 124 -5.22 19.20 28.98
N THR A 125 -4.19 18.38 28.81
CA THR A 125 -3.04 18.63 27.92
C THR A 125 -2.67 17.34 27.19
N ALA A 126 -1.93 17.44 26.08
CA ALA A 126 -1.42 16.27 25.36
C ALA A 126 -0.56 15.38 26.27
N GLU A 127 0.30 15.98 27.09
CA GLU A 127 1.12 15.26 28.07
C GLU A 127 0.27 14.61 29.17
N GLY A 128 -0.73 15.32 29.70
CA GLY A 128 -1.67 14.79 30.69
C GLY A 128 -2.46 13.59 30.15
N TRP A 129 -2.89 13.65 28.89
CA TRP A 129 -3.52 12.51 28.20
C TRP A 129 -2.55 11.34 28.03
N ASN A 130 -1.35 11.61 27.50
CA ASN A 130 -0.33 10.58 27.24
C ASN A 130 0.14 9.86 28.52
N ASN A 131 0.09 10.53 29.67
CA ASN A 131 0.39 9.95 30.98
C ASN A 131 -0.86 9.42 31.72
N GLY A 132 -2.05 9.57 31.13
CA GLY A 132 -3.34 9.17 31.70
C GLY A 132 -3.75 7.74 31.35
N ASN A 133 -4.99 7.40 31.73
CA ASN A 133 -5.51 6.02 31.65
C ASN A 133 -5.52 5.44 30.24
N TYR A 134 -5.86 6.22 29.22
CA TYR A 134 -5.81 5.75 27.83
C TYR A 134 -4.44 5.96 27.18
N GLY A 135 -3.57 6.78 27.77
CA GLY A 135 -2.28 7.21 27.21
C GLY A 135 -1.29 6.07 26.98
N HIS A 136 -1.38 4.96 27.72
CA HIS A 136 -0.53 3.78 27.46
C HIS A 136 -0.87 3.07 26.13
N ILE A 137 -2.06 3.32 25.56
CA ILE A 137 -2.54 2.74 24.29
C ILE A 137 -2.65 3.82 23.23
N LEU A 138 -3.32 4.94 23.52
CA LEU A 138 -3.68 5.97 22.55
C LEU A 138 -2.89 7.25 22.87
N ARG A 139 -1.97 7.65 22.01
CA ARG A 139 -1.03 8.75 22.28
C ARG A 139 -1.13 9.85 21.24
N PHE A 140 -0.89 11.09 21.66
CA PHE A 140 -0.71 12.23 20.75
C PHE A 140 0.77 12.48 20.51
N CYS A 141 1.14 12.63 19.24
CA CYS A 141 2.50 12.99 18.83
C CYS A 141 2.81 14.47 19.07
N ASP A 142 1.79 15.32 19.11
CA ASP A 142 1.95 16.75 19.37
C ASP A 142 0.71 17.43 19.99
N SER A 143 0.93 18.61 20.57
CA SER A 143 -0.10 19.43 21.23
C SER A 143 -1.14 20.00 20.27
N TYR A 144 -0.78 20.24 19.01
CA TYR A 144 -1.71 20.77 18.02
C TYR A 144 -2.78 19.74 17.65
N THR A 145 -2.38 18.51 17.37
CA THR A 145 -3.25 17.38 17.05
C THR A 145 -4.23 17.17 18.20
N PHE A 146 -3.72 17.15 19.44
CA PHE A 146 -4.55 17.14 20.64
C PHE A 146 -5.58 18.27 20.64
N SER A 147 -5.17 19.52 20.37
CA SER A 147 -6.08 20.67 20.35
C SER A 147 -7.19 20.54 19.30
N GLN A 148 -6.89 20.01 18.11
CA GLN A 148 -7.90 19.82 17.07
C GLN A 148 -8.90 18.71 17.45
N VAL A 149 -8.40 17.62 18.04
CA VAL A 149 -9.25 16.53 18.55
C VAL A 149 -10.16 17.00 19.69
N MET A 150 -9.64 17.83 20.61
CA MET A 150 -10.45 18.42 21.68
C MET A 150 -11.60 19.29 21.14
N ARG A 151 -11.34 20.11 20.09
CA ARG A 151 -12.39 20.89 19.42
C ARG A 151 -13.47 20.00 18.78
N LEU A 152 -13.08 18.85 18.26
CA LEU A 152 -14.01 17.87 17.69
C LEU A 152 -14.82 17.16 18.77
N TRP A 153 -14.22 16.80 19.91
CA TRP A 153 -14.96 16.24 21.03
C TRP A 153 -15.90 17.25 21.68
N ASP A 154 -15.51 18.53 21.76
CA ASP A 154 -16.39 19.63 22.13
C ASP A 154 -17.62 19.68 21.21
N PHE A 155 -17.39 19.59 19.89
CA PHE A 155 -18.47 19.50 18.93
C PHE A 155 -19.32 18.25 19.19
N TYR A 156 -18.75 17.06 19.31
CA TYR A 156 -19.52 15.82 19.51
C TYR A 156 -20.35 15.80 20.80
N ALA A 157 -19.87 16.46 21.85
CA ALA A 157 -20.50 16.49 23.17
C ALA A 157 -21.71 17.45 23.25
N LEU A 158 -21.93 18.32 22.26
CA LEU A 158 -23.02 19.31 22.29
C LEU A 158 -24.41 18.67 22.43
N GLN A 159 -25.19 19.23 23.35
CA GLN A 159 -26.54 18.82 23.72
C GLN A 159 -27.52 20.00 23.63
N PRO A 160 -28.84 19.75 23.60
CA PRO A 160 -29.85 20.81 23.58
C PRO A 160 -29.68 21.87 24.69
N CYS A 161 -29.18 21.48 25.86
CA CYS A 161 -28.90 22.40 26.97
C CYS A 161 -27.80 23.43 26.68
N ASN A 162 -26.99 23.24 25.62
CA ASN A 162 -25.96 24.19 25.20
C ASN A 162 -26.50 25.33 24.31
N GLY A 163 -27.81 25.38 24.04
CA GLY A 163 -28.47 26.48 23.35
C GLY A 163 -27.95 26.71 21.92
N SER A 164 -27.56 27.95 21.61
CA SER A 164 -27.19 28.37 20.24
C SER A 164 -26.02 27.59 19.63
N ALA A 165 -25.06 27.13 20.44
CA ALA A 165 -23.96 26.31 19.96
C ALA A 165 -24.45 24.96 19.41
N PHE A 166 -25.42 24.34 20.07
CA PHE A 166 -26.06 23.12 19.59
C PHE A 166 -26.88 23.37 18.33
N GLU A 167 -27.65 24.46 18.28
CA GLU A 167 -28.43 24.83 17.10
C GLU A 167 -27.55 25.04 15.85
N GLU A 168 -26.43 25.76 15.98
CA GLU A 168 -25.50 25.97 14.87
C GLU A 168 -24.83 24.66 14.43
N GLN A 169 -24.48 23.77 15.38
CA GLN A 169 -24.01 22.42 15.03
C GLN A 169 -25.05 21.68 14.18
N GLN A 170 -26.31 21.62 14.62
CA GLN A 170 -27.35 20.86 13.91
C GLN A 170 -27.57 21.41 12.51
N LYS A 171 -27.53 22.73 12.35
CA LYS A 171 -27.57 23.40 11.05
C LYS A 171 -26.36 23.04 10.18
N GLN A 172 -25.16 23.06 10.73
CA GLN A 172 -23.94 22.69 10.02
C GLN A 172 -23.95 21.23 9.56
N LEU A 173 -24.37 20.29 10.42
CA LEU A 173 -24.52 18.87 10.07
C LEU A 173 -25.52 18.68 8.94
N LYS A 174 -26.69 19.32 9.04
CA LYS A 174 -27.73 19.23 8.01
C LYS A 174 -27.23 19.72 6.66
N GLN A 175 -26.62 20.90 6.62
CA GLN A 175 -26.06 21.48 5.39
C GLN A 175 -24.95 20.60 4.79
N GLY A 176 -24.05 20.07 5.63
CA GLY A 176 -22.97 19.18 5.20
C GLY A 176 -23.49 17.91 4.53
N ILE A 177 -24.47 17.25 5.15
CA ILE A 177 -25.09 16.02 4.62
C ILE A 177 -25.92 16.29 3.36
N GLU A 178 -26.69 17.38 3.31
CA GLU A 178 -27.44 17.78 2.10
C GLU A 178 -26.49 18.02 0.92
N LYS A 179 -25.37 18.72 1.15
CA LYS A 179 -24.34 18.94 0.13
C LYS A 179 -23.68 17.62 -0.30
N ALA A 180 -23.37 16.71 0.65
CA ALA A 180 -22.83 15.39 0.33
C ALA A 180 -23.81 14.56 -0.51
N LYS A 181 -25.10 14.55 -0.17
CA LYS A 181 -26.16 13.87 -0.95
C LYS A 181 -26.31 14.46 -2.35
N SER A 182 -26.21 15.79 -2.49
CA SER A 182 -26.23 16.44 -3.82
C SER A 182 -25.03 16.04 -4.69
N ILE A 183 -23.82 16.00 -4.11
CA ILE A 183 -22.63 15.53 -4.83
C ILE A 183 -22.76 14.05 -5.19
N GLN A 184 -23.27 13.23 -4.27
CA GLN A 184 -23.49 11.81 -4.51
C GLN A 184 -24.47 11.57 -5.65
N ALA A 185 -25.60 12.28 -5.68
CA ALA A 185 -26.57 12.20 -6.78
C ALA A 185 -25.97 12.64 -8.12
N HIS A 186 -25.11 13.68 -8.12
CA HIS A 186 -24.43 14.18 -9.32
C HIS A 186 -23.35 13.21 -9.85
N VAL A 187 -22.52 12.65 -8.96
CA VAL A 187 -21.37 11.82 -9.35
C VAL A 187 -21.74 10.37 -9.61
N ILE A 188 -22.68 9.81 -8.84
CA ILE A 188 -23.07 8.40 -8.94
C ILE A 188 -24.32 8.20 -9.81
N GLY A 189 -25.30 9.11 -9.72
CA GLY A 189 -26.57 9.02 -10.44
C GLY A 189 -27.32 7.70 -10.18
N ASP A 190 -28.03 7.23 -11.20
CA ASP A 190 -28.81 5.98 -11.14
C ASP A 190 -28.00 4.72 -11.49
N GLY A 191 -26.70 4.87 -11.80
CA GLY A 191 -25.81 3.79 -12.22
C GLY A 191 -25.66 2.65 -11.20
N ILE A 192 -25.03 1.56 -11.65
CA ILE A 192 -24.69 0.42 -10.78
C ILE A 192 -23.43 0.74 -9.99
N VAL A 193 -23.51 0.66 -8.66
CA VAL A 193 -22.38 0.91 -7.77
C VAL A 193 -21.57 -0.37 -7.58
N THR A 194 -20.32 -0.36 -8.05
CA THR A 194 -19.41 -1.54 -8.04
C THR A 194 -18.23 -1.41 -7.09
N THR A 195 -18.17 -0.34 -6.27
CA THR A 195 -17.07 -0.08 -5.34
C THR A 195 -16.89 -1.20 -4.30
N GLY A 196 -18.00 -1.77 -3.80
CA GLY A 196 -17.99 -2.90 -2.86
C GLY A 196 -17.64 -4.26 -3.46
N ALA A 197 -17.50 -4.36 -4.78
CA ALA A 197 -17.29 -5.66 -5.42
C ALA A 197 -15.93 -6.30 -5.06
N ARG A 198 -14.94 -5.47 -4.74
CA ARG A 198 -13.61 -5.89 -4.25
C ARG A 198 -13.71 -6.63 -2.92
N SER A 199 -14.59 -6.16 -2.04
CA SER A 199 -14.78 -6.75 -0.73
C SER A 199 -15.41 -8.16 -0.80
N MET A 200 -16.06 -8.51 -1.92
CA MET A 200 -16.60 -9.86 -2.15
C MET A 200 -15.58 -10.87 -2.69
N ALA A 201 -14.41 -10.42 -3.13
CA ALA A 201 -13.43 -11.29 -3.75
C ALA A 201 -13.04 -12.44 -2.78
N PRO A 202 -12.97 -13.70 -3.27
CA PRO A 202 -12.98 -14.11 -4.69
C PRO A 202 -14.37 -14.31 -5.35
N LEU A 203 -15.50 -14.03 -4.69
CA LEU A 203 -16.86 -14.40 -5.14
C LEU A 203 -17.60 -13.30 -5.94
N PHE A 204 -16.96 -12.72 -6.96
CA PHE A 204 -17.46 -11.51 -7.64
C PHE A 204 -18.87 -11.60 -8.25
N SER A 205 -19.27 -12.74 -8.84
CA SER A 205 -20.50 -12.84 -9.65
C SER A 205 -21.81 -12.93 -8.86
N SER A 206 -21.76 -13.12 -7.54
CA SER A 206 -22.93 -13.56 -6.75
C SER A 206 -23.76 -12.47 -6.07
N GLY A 207 -23.35 -11.19 -6.12
CA GLY A 207 -23.92 -10.17 -5.20
C GLY A 207 -23.93 -8.70 -5.63
N ILE A 208 -23.56 -8.35 -6.87
CA ILE A 208 -23.36 -6.94 -7.29
C ILE A 208 -24.62 -6.09 -7.16
N GLU A 209 -25.78 -6.61 -7.57
CA GLU A 209 -27.05 -5.90 -7.45
C GLU A 209 -27.42 -5.63 -5.99
N GLY A 210 -27.18 -6.62 -5.10
CA GLY A 210 -27.38 -6.49 -3.66
C GLY A 210 -26.50 -5.41 -3.04
N LEU A 211 -25.23 -5.31 -3.45
CA LEU A 211 -24.32 -4.24 -3.01
C LEU A 211 -24.76 -2.86 -3.49
N SER A 212 -25.13 -2.75 -4.77
CA SER A 212 -25.60 -1.49 -5.34
C SER A 212 -26.86 -0.99 -4.62
N LYS A 213 -27.80 -1.90 -4.34
CA LYS A 213 -28.99 -1.60 -3.54
C LYS A 213 -28.61 -1.19 -2.10
N PHE A 214 -27.75 -1.94 -1.44
CA PHE A 214 -27.30 -1.64 -0.07
C PHE A 214 -26.71 -0.22 0.03
N TYR A 215 -25.82 0.14 -0.89
CA TYR A 215 -25.24 1.48 -0.95
C TYR A 215 -26.32 2.57 -1.10
N LYS A 216 -27.28 2.37 -2.02
CA LYS A 216 -28.38 3.33 -2.25
C LYS A 216 -29.28 3.45 -1.02
N ASP A 217 -29.62 2.33 -0.37
CA ASP A 217 -30.43 2.31 0.86
C ASP A 217 -29.71 3.02 2.02
N TYR A 218 -28.39 2.82 2.17
CA TYR A 218 -27.58 3.53 3.16
C TYR A 218 -27.57 5.05 2.92
N TRP A 219 -27.35 5.52 1.69
CA TRP A 219 -27.36 6.96 1.39
C TRP A 219 -28.75 7.60 1.54
N LYS A 220 -29.81 6.82 1.32
CA LYS A 220 -31.19 7.24 1.57
C LYS A 220 -31.46 7.42 3.07
N ASN A 221 -31.15 6.40 3.87
CA ASN A 221 -31.59 6.28 5.27
C ASN A 221 -30.54 6.73 6.30
N GLY A 222 -29.27 6.85 5.92
CA GLY A 222 -28.15 7.18 6.79
C GLY A 222 -27.70 6.11 7.78
N THR A 223 -28.28 4.93 7.70
CA THR A 223 -28.02 3.79 8.58
C THR A 223 -27.93 2.50 7.77
N THR A 224 -27.25 1.49 8.33
CA THR A 224 -27.24 0.13 7.79
C THR A 224 -28.41 -0.73 8.29
N ALA A 225 -29.34 -0.14 9.07
CA ALA A 225 -30.53 -0.83 9.54
C ALA A 225 -31.46 -1.20 8.36
N THR A 226 -31.99 -2.41 8.40
CA THR A 226 -32.90 -2.95 7.37
C THR A 226 -34.35 -3.09 7.86
N ASP A 227 -34.57 -2.97 9.16
CA ASP A 227 -35.89 -2.94 9.79
C ASP A 227 -36.45 -1.51 9.83
N GLU A 228 -37.72 -1.35 9.46
CA GLU A 228 -38.37 -0.04 9.34
C GLU A 228 -38.52 0.70 10.68
N GLU A 229 -38.65 0.00 11.80
CA GLU A 229 -38.70 0.61 13.13
C GLU A 229 -37.34 1.24 13.47
N ARG A 230 -36.24 0.50 13.27
CA ARG A 230 -34.90 1.03 13.52
C ARG A 230 -34.56 2.20 12.59
N VAL A 231 -34.90 2.11 11.31
CA VAL A 231 -34.73 3.22 10.37
C VAL A 231 -35.50 4.47 10.84
N ARG A 232 -36.73 4.30 11.36
CA ARG A 232 -37.52 5.42 11.92
C ARG A 232 -36.90 5.98 13.21
N GLN A 233 -36.27 5.15 14.02
CA GLN A 233 -35.59 5.58 15.25
C GLN A 233 -34.28 6.34 14.96
N SER A 234 -33.56 5.98 13.89
CA SER A 234 -32.32 6.64 13.44
C SER A 234 -32.57 8.00 12.77
N LYS A 235 -33.13 8.96 13.52
CA LYS A 235 -33.50 10.30 13.01
C LYS A 235 -32.41 11.36 13.22
N ASN A 236 -31.47 11.13 14.14
CA ASN A 236 -30.51 12.15 14.55
C ASN A 236 -29.27 12.14 13.65
N LEU A 237 -28.80 13.32 13.25
CA LEU A 237 -27.53 13.43 12.54
C LEU A 237 -26.37 13.14 13.49
N ASN A 238 -25.49 12.22 13.09
CA ASN A 238 -24.34 11.84 13.88
C ASN A 238 -23.25 12.93 13.79
N PRO A 239 -22.86 13.59 14.91
CA PRO A 239 -21.87 14.65 14.88
C PRO A 239 -20.46 14.15 14.48
N MET A 240 -20.16 12.85 14.56
CA MET A 240 -18.92 12.28 14.03
C MET A 240 -18.82 12.36 12.50
N PHE A 241 -19.92 12.56 11.77
CA PHE A 241 -19.88 12.78 10.33
C PHE A 241 -19.84 14.26 9.94
N GLY A 242 -19.74 15.16 10.94
CA GLY A 242 -19.49 16.58 10.75
C GLY A 242 -17.99 16.92 10.73
N ALA A 243 -17.66 18.02 10.06
CA ALA A 243 -16.30 18.57 9.98
C ALA A 243 -16.25 19.96 10.62
N LEU A 244 -15.09 20.38 11.12
CA LEU A 244 -14.91 21.74 11.62
C LEU A 244 -14.98 22.78 10.49
N SER A 245 -14.53 22.40 9.29
CA SER A 245 -14.61 23.22 8.07
C SER A 245 -15.81 22.84 7.21
N LYS A 246 -16.53 23.85 6.70
CA LYS A 246 -17.63 23.68 5.72
C LYS A 246 -17.15 23.27 4.32
N SER A 247 -15.85 23.41 4.05
CA SER A 247 -15.23 22.96 2.79
C SER A 247 -15.00 21.44 2.74
N LEU A 248 -14.93 20.80 3.91
CA LEU A 248 -14.66 19.37 4.05
C LEU A 248 -15.99 18.61 4.08
N ILE A 249 -16.28 17.87 3.01
CA ILE A 249 -17.59 17.24 2.78
C ILE A 249 -17.45 15.73 2.77
N LEU A 250 -18.40 15.01 3.38
CA LEU A 250 -18.44 13.55 3.37
C LEU A 250 -18.31 13.01 1.94
N HIS A 251 -17.34 12.12 1.71
CA HIS A 251 -17.06 11.59 0.39
C HIS A 251 -18.27 10.79 -0.14
N TYR A 252 -18.66 11.02 -1.40
CA TYR A 252 -19.83 10.37 -2.02
C TYR A 252 -19.71 8.85 -2.11
N GLY A 253 -18.48 8.30 -2.09
CA GLY A 253 -18.22 6.86 -2.07
C GLY A 253 -18.28 6.21 -0.68
N THR A 254 -18.72 6.93 0.36
CA THR A 254 -18.83 6.41 1.73
C THR A 254 -19.77 5.21 1.78
N ASP A 255 -19.28 4.08 2.29
CA ASP A 255 -20.03 2.83 2.40
C ASP A 255 -19.47 1.95 3.54
N PRO A 256 -20.24 1.68 4.61
CA PRO A 256 -19.77 0.97 5.82
C PRO A 256 -19.18 -0.42 5.60
N ILE A 257 -19.54 -1.11 4.51
CA ILE A 257 -19.17 -2.51 4.30
C ILE A 257 -17.82 -2.68 3.60
N LEU A 258 -17.24 -1.61 3.05
CA LEU A 258 -16.03 -1.69 2.21
C LEU A 258 -14.81 -2.18 2.98
N GLY A 259 -14.72 -1.86 4.27
CA GLY A 259 -13.59 -2.24 5.12
C GLY A 259 -13.55 -3.71 5.54
N TYR A 260 -14.57 -4.51 5.20
CA TYR A 260 -14.73 -5.88 5.67
C TYR A 260 -14.67 -6.90 4.51
N SER A 261 -14.40 -8.17 4.83
CA SER A 261 -14.53 -9.23 3.83
C SER A 261 -16.00 -9.60 3.69
N LEU A 262 -16.56 -9.44 2.49
CA LEU A 262 -17.94 -9.81 2.18
C LEU A 262 -18.04 -11.23 1.60
N ALA A 263 -16.91 -11.85 1.24
CA ALA A 263 -16.87 -13.23 0.77
C ALA A 263 -17.66 -14.21 1.68
N PRO A 264 -17.61 -14.13 3.02
CA PRO A 264 -18.39 -15.01 3.90
C PRO A 264 -19.93 -14.87 3.75
N ALA A 265 -20.43 -13.75 3.23
CA ALA A 265 -21.87 -13.55 3.01
C ALA A 265 -22.42 -14.30 1.78
N PHE A 266 -21.52 -14.67 0.85
CA PHE A 266 -21.87 -15.30 -0.42
C PHE A 266 -21.31 -16.73 -0.54
N ALA A 267 -20.25 -17.05 0.20
CA ALA A 267 -19.61 -18.35 0.14
C ALA A 267 -20.38 -19.42 0.94
N PRO A 268 -20.38 -20.69 0.49
CA PRO A 268 -20.90 -21.78 1.31
C PRO A 268 -19.92 -22.04 2.48
N LEU A 269 -20.27 -21.62 3.69
CA LEU A 269 -19.46 -21.85 4.90
C LEU A 269 -19.85 -23.15 5.61
N SER A 270 -18.90 -23.73 6.35
CA SER A 270 -19.21 -24.83 7.29
C SER A 270 -19.85 -24.28 8.57
N GLU A 271 -20.59 -25.12 9.30
CA GLU A 271 -21.31 -24.71 10.53
C GLU A 271 -20.36 -24.18 11.62
N GLN A 272 -19.17 -24.77 11.75
CA GLN A 272 -18.14 -24.38 12.72
C GLN A 272 -17.18 -23.32 12.18
N SER A 273 -17.47 -22.72 11.02
CA SER A 273 -16.58 -21.72 10.42
C SER A 273 -16.46 -20.49 11.33
N PRO A 274 -15.23 -19.98 11.56
CA PRO A 274 -15.04 -18.65 12.13
C PRO A 274 -15.82 -17.62 11.31
N LEU A 275 -16.35 -16.59 11.99
CA LEU A 275 -17.09 -15.48 11.38
C LEU A 275 -18.35 -15.90 10.60
N SER A 276 -18.88 -17.11 10.83
CA SER A 276 -20.12 -17.57 10.22
C SER A 276 -21.35 -16.88 10.86
N PRO A 277 -22.36 -16.46 10.08
CA PRO A 277 -23.60 -15.91 10.62
C PRO A 277 -24.56 -17.02 11.10
N ASP A 278 -25.29 -16.80 12.20
CA ASP A 278 -26.19 -17.78 12.86
C ASP A 278 -27.37 -18.35 12.02
N SER A 279 -27.51 -17.99 10.74
CA SER A 279 -28.60 -18.43 9.84
C SER A 279 -28.30 -17.95 8.40
N PRO A 280 -28.11 -18.83 7.40
CA PRO A 280 -27.72 -18.42 6.05
C PRO A 280 -28.95 -18.16 5.13
N THR A 281 -29.29 -16.90 4.89
CA THR A 281 -29.98 -16.48 3.65
C THR A 281 -28.96 -15.79 2.75
N THR A 282 -28.37 -16.53 1.80
CA THR A 282 -27.25 -16.06 0.97
C THR A 282 -27.56 -14.77 0.21
N GLY A 283 -26.66 -13.78 0.31
CA GLY A 283 -26.60 -12.61 -0.59
C GLY A 283 -27.65 -11.52 -0.42
N GLU A 284 -28.53 -11.59 0.57
CA GLU A 284 -29.46 -10.49 0.89
C GLU A 284 -28.78 -9.38 1.72
N PRO A 285 -29.22 -8.10 1.64
CA PRO A 285 -28.68 -7.00 2.46
C PRO A 285 -28.58 -7.32 3.96
N ASN A 286 -29.57 -8.06 4.49
CA ASN A 286 -29.58 -8.54 5.87
C ASN A 286 -28.37 -9.43 6.20
N THR A 287 -27.94 -10.27 5.27
CA THR A 287 -26.83 -11.21 5.47
C THR A 287 -25.48 -10.51 5.38
N ILE A 288 -25.35 -9.54 4.47
CA ILE A 288 -24.15 -8.69 4.37
C ILE A 288 -23.87 -8.01 5.71
N ILE A 289 -24.88 -7.35 6.29
CA ILE A 289 -24.71 -6.65 7.57
C ILE A 289 -24.43 -7.61 8.72
N ARG A 290 -25.09 -8.77 8.78
CA ARG A 290 -24.79 -9.76 9.82
C ARG A 290 -23.34 -10.23 9.78
N VAL A 291 -22.78 -10.49 8.60
CA VAL A 291 -21.38 -10.89 8.42
C VAL A 291 -20.42 -9.77 8.82
N VAL A 292 -20.73 -8.53 8.42
CA VAL A 292 -19.90 -7.37 8.73
C VAL A 292 -19.90 -7.07 10.23
N THR A 293 -21.07 -7.07 10.89
CA THR A 293 -21.18 -6.87 12.33
C THR A 293 -20.53 -8.01 13.13
N ALA A 294 -20.60 -9.26 12.65
CA ALA A 294 -19.89 -10.38 13.27
C ALA A 294 -18.36 -10.21 13.21
N GLN A 295 -17.83 -9.76 12.07
CA GLN A 295 -16.42 -9.39 11.93
C GLN A 295 -16.04 -8.26 12.87
N PHE A 296 -16.80 -7.16 12.87
CA PHE A 296 -16.54 -6.03 13.77
C PHE A 296 -16.49 -6.46 15.24
N ASN A 297 -17.44 -7.28 15.68
CA ASN A 297 -17.46 -7.83 17.05
C ASN A 297 -16.22 -8.68 17.36
N ALA A 298 -15.83 -9.57 16.43
CA ALA A 298 -14.62 -10.39 16.59
C ALA A 298 -13.35 -9.52 16.66
N TYR A 299 -13.27 -8.47 15.84
CA TYR A 299 -12.11 -7.58 15.80
C TYR A 299 -12.03 -6.71 17.06
N ALA A 300 -13.16 -6.17 17.53
CA ALA A 300 -13.23 -5.43 18.78
C ALA A 300 -12.79 -6.28 19.99
N LYS A 301 -13.21 -7.55 20.03
CA LYS A 301 -12.73 -8.52 21.04
C LYS A 301 -11.22 -8.76 20.96
N ALA A 302 -10.66 -8.83 19.75
CA ALA A 302 -9.23 -9.00 19.56
C ALA A 302 -8.45 -7.78 20.07
N VAL A 303 -8.89 -6.55 19.74
CA VAL A 303 -8.28 -5.31 20.25
C VAL A 303 -8.26 -5.28 21.79
N ARG A 304 -9.37 -5.62 22.44
CA ARG A 304 -9.42 -5.69 23.91
C ARG A 304 -8.37 -6.65 24.49
N ARG A 305 -8.10 -7.77 23.83
CA ARG A 305 -7.07 -8.73 24.25
C ARG A 305 -5.65 -8.20 24.03
N SER A 306 -5.46 -7.30 23.08
CA SER A 306 -4.16 -6.72 22.72
C SER A 306 -3.79 -5.45 23.48
N VAL A 307 -4.67 -4.90 24.33
CA VAL A 307 -4.46 -3.63 25.06
C VAL A 307 -3.08 -3.52 25.72
N GLY A 308 -2.58 -4.58 26.36
CA GLY A 308 -1.28 -4.55 27.05
C GLY A 308 -0.05 -4.57 26.14
N ARG A 309 -0.24 -4.71 24.82
CA ARG A 309 0.82 -4.84 23.79
C ARG A 309 0.57 -3.97 22.57
N LEU A 310 -0.37 -3.03 22.68
CA LEU A 310 -0.80 -2.17 21.59
C LEU A 310 -0.59 -0.71 21.98
N THR A 311 0.21 0.00 21.21
CA THR A 311 0.35 1.45 21.25
C THR A 311 -0.04 2.02 19.89
N ILE A 312 -0.84 3.08 19.87
CA ILE A 312 -1.31 3.81 18.70
C ILE A 312 -1.07 5.29 18.94
N ARG A 313 -0.24 5.91 18.10
CA ARG A 313 0.15 7.32 18.18
C ARG A 313 -0.51 8.10 17.05
N PHE A 314 -0.97 9.32 17.30
CA PHE A 314 -1.70 10.12 16.31
C PHE A 314 -1.05 11.47 16.05
N VAL A 315 -0.95 11.83 14.77
CA VAL A 315 -0.51 13.15 14.30
C VAL A 315 -1.43 13.66 13.19
N ASN A 316 -1.84 14.93 13.29
CA ASN A 316 -2.55 15.63 12.23
C ASN A 316 -1.56 16.42 11.36
N ALA A 317 -1.21 15.83 10.20
CA ALA A 317 -0.23 16.39 9.26
C ALA A 317 -0.34 15.75 7.86
N ASP A 318 0.19 16.46 6.86
CA ASP A 318 0.52 15.92 5.54
C ASP A 318 1.59 14.82 5.66
N ALA A 319 1.40 13.73 4.92
CA ALA A 319 2.26 12.55 5.00
C ALA A 319 3.73 12.84 4.62
N LEU A 320 3.99 13.69 3.62
CA LEU A 320 5.37 14.03 3.22
C LEU A 320 6.02 14.93 4.27
N ALA A 321 5.28 15.90 4.80
CA ALA A 321 5.76 16.78 5.86
C ALA A 321 6.11 15.99 7.13
N PHE A 322 5.27 15.05 7.53
CA PHE A 322 5.50 14.20 8.69
C PHE A 322 6.72 13.31 8.49
N CYS A 323 6.82 12.62 7.35
CA CYS A 323 7.96 11.77 7.03
C CYS A 323 9.30 12.54 7.04
N HIS A 324 9.38 13.70 6.39
CA HIS A 324 10.62 14.49 6.42
C HIS A 324 10.93 15.08 7.80
N THR A 325 9.91 15.32 8.63
CA THR A 325 10.10 15.71 10.03
C THR A 325 10.68 14.55 10.86
N LEU A 326 10.18 13.33 10.67
CA LEU A 326 10.75 12.13 11.32
C LEU A 326 12.20 11.88 10.88
N GLN A 327 12.50 11.99 9.58
CA GLN A 327 13.88 11.92 9.07
C GLN A 327 14.78 12.98 9.71
N HIS A 328 14.29 14.21 9.85
CA HIS A 328 15.04 15.28 10.51
C HIS A 328 15.34 14.94 11.98
N ILE A 329 14.36 14.45 12.73
CA ILE A 329 14.53 14.07 14.13
C ILE A 329 15.51 12.89 14.26
N GLN A 330 15.46 11.93 13.33
CA GLN A 330 16.39 10.81 13.28
C GLN A 330 17.85 11.25 13.12
N GLU A 331 18.09 12.32 12.35
CA GLU A 331 19.43 12.81 12.04
C GLU A 331 19.94 13.86 13.06
N TYR A 332 19.10 14.81 13.46
CA TYR A 332 19.49 15.99 14.25
C TYR A 332 18.90 16.02 15.67
N GLY A 333 18.05 15.05 16.02
CA GLY A 333 17.26 15.06 17.24
C GLY A 333 16.16 16.12 17.22
N THR A 334 15.56 16.40 18.38
CA THR A 334 14.48 17.40 18.54
C THR A 334 14.98 18.80 18.87
N SER A 335 16.30 19.01 18.95
CA SER A 335 16.90 20.30 19.33
C SER A 335 16.68 21.40 18.28
N THR A 336 16.48 21.02 17.02
CA THR A 336 16.20 21.92 15.91
C THR A 336 14.90 21.52 15.20
N PRO A 337 14.05 22.48 14.79
CA PRO A 337 12.86 22.16 14.00
C PRO A 337 13.20 21.79 12.55
N ALA A 338 12.37 20.93 11.95
CA ALA A 338 12.46 20.58 10.53
C ALA A 338 11.90 21.68 9.59
N TRP A 339 11.22 22.69 10.15
CA TRP A 339 10.61 23.84 9.44
C TRP A 339 9.63 23.45 8.32
N TRP A 340 8.87 22.37 8.54
CA TRP A 340 7.73 22.00 7.70
C TRP A 340 6.43 22.63 8.21
N TYR A 341 5.54 23.01 7.31
CA TYR A 341 4.14 23.26 7.67
C TYR A 341 3.39 21.95 7.77
N ARG A 342 2.28 21.94 8.54
CA ARG A 342 1.42 20.77 8.69
C ARG A 342 0.76 20.34 7.39
N SER A 343 0.41 21.28 6.51
CA SER A 343 -0.15 20.99 5.20
C SER A 343 0.22 22.08 4.20
N THR A 344 -0.09 21.88 2.92
CA THR A 344 0.10 22.87 1.86
C THR A 344 -0.90 24.05 1.89
N GLN A 345 -1.89 24.00 2.78
CA GLN A 345 -3.01 24.95 2.85
C GLN A 345 -3.10 25.75 4.16
N CYS A 346 -2.09 25.67 5.04
CA CYS A 346 -2.02 26.45 6.28
C CYS A 346 -0.60 26.92 6.58
N TYR A 347 -0.45 27.99 7.35
CA TYR A 347 0.87 28.48 7.79
C TYR A 347 1.28 27.98 9.18
N THR A 348 0.62 26.94 9.68
CA THR A 348 0.93 26.33 10.97
C THR A 348 2.16 25.39 10.85
N PRO A 349 3.25 25.63 11.58
CA PRO A 349 4.41 24.72 11.62
C PRO A 349 4.06 23.35 12.22
N LEU A 350 4.71 22.30 11.70
CA LEU A 350 4.69 20.95 12.27
C LEU A 350 5.83 20.84 13.29
N THR A 351 5.50 20.53 14.53
CA THR A 351 6.44 20.32 15.63
C THR A 351 5.95 19.17 16.46
N LEU A 352 6.76 18.12 16.58
CA LEU A 352 6.48 16.95 17.41
C LEU A 352 6.98 17.22 18.84
N ASP A 353 6.17 17.93 19.61
CA ASP A 353 6.48 18.44 20.95
C ASP A 353 6.12 17.46 22.07
N SER A 354 5.65 16.24 21.75
CA SER A 354 5.49 15.17 22.73
C SER A 354 6.84 14.74 23.32
N GLY A 355 6.86 14.49 24.64
CA GLY A 355 8.01 13.92 25.33
C GLY A 355 8.48 12.59 24.73
N ASP A 356 7.64 11.87 23.99
CA ASP A 356 7.97 10.60 23.33
C ASP A 356 9.12 10.72 22.32
N TYR A 357 9.31 11.90 21.71
CA TYR A 357 10.38 12.14 20.73
C TYR A 357 11.68 12.64 21.38
N SER A 358 11.68 12.90 22.69
CA SER A 358 12.88 13.24 23.47
C SER A 358 13.60 11.96 23.91
N GLN A 359 14.42 11.38 23.01
CA GLN A 359 15.03 10.05 23.18
C GLN A 359 15.82 9.83 24.48
N ARG A 360 16.25 10.89 25.17
CA ARG A 360 17.05 10.81 26.41
C ARG A 360 16.21 10.77 27.70
N THR A 361 14.91 11.06 27.62
CA THR A 361 14.07 11.31 28.80
C THR A 361 12.71 10.60 28.77
N SER A 362 12.36 9.90 27.69
CA SER A 362 11.07 9.21 27.58
C SER A 362 11.10 7.78 28.13
N ASN A 363 10.10 7.46 28.94
CA ASN A 363 9.80 6.09 29.39
C ASN A 363 9.11 5.24 28.29
N SER A 364 8.62 5.85 27.22
CA SER A 364 7.97 5.20 26.08
C SER A 364 8.36 5.92 24.77
N PRO A 365 9.60 5.74 24.28
CA PRO A 365 10.11 6.47 23.14
C PRO A 365 9.32 6.13 21.86
N ALA A 366 8.97 7.15 21.08
CA ALA A 366 8.31 6.94 19.80
C ALA A 366 9.31 6.39 18.75
N PRO A 367 8.87 5.43 17.91
CA PRO A 367 9.72 4.91 16.84
C PRO A 367 10.06 5.99 15.80
N LEU A 368 11.31 6.00 15.34
CA LEU A 368 11.77 6.78 14.18
C LEU A 368 12.19 5.90 12.99
N CYS A 369 12.25 4.58 13.21
CA CYS A 369 12.42 3.56 12.19
C CYS A 369 11.29 2.54 12.34
N PHE A 370 10.76 2.06 11.22
CA PHE A 370 9.56 1.23 11.20
C PHE A 370 9.81 -0.08 10.45
N ASP A 371 9.30 -1.19 10.99
CA ASP A 371 9.33 -2.48 10.30
C ASP A 371 8.30 -2.50 9.15
N ILE A 372 7.19 -1.79 9.29
CA ILE A 372 6.17 -1.65 8.25
C ILE A 372 5.86 -0.18 8.01
N VAL A 373 5.83 0.24 6.75
CA VAL A 373 5.22 1.50 6.33
C VAL A 373 4.09 1.22 5.35
N ASP A 374 2.86 1.56 5.73
CA ASP A 374 1.71 1.48 4.84
C ASP A 374 1.34 2.89 4.37
N THR A 375 1.29 3.10 3.06
CA THR A 375 0.97 4.42 2.49
C THR A 375 -0.47 4.54 2.03
N SER A 376 -1.34 3.57 2.35
CA SER A 376 -2.70 3.49 1.80
C SER A 376 -2.68 3.70 0.28
N ASN A 377 -3.72 4.35 -0.27
CA ASN A 377 -3.82 4.77 -1.66
C ASN A 377 -3.19 6.15 -1.97
N LEU A 378 -2.33 6.67 -1.07
CA LEU A 378 -1.70 7.99 -1.27
C LEU A 378 -0.82 8.07 -2.52
N VAL A 379 -0.41 6.95 -3.11
CA VAL A 379 0.34 6.93 -4.38
C VAL A 379 -0.45 7.62 -5.50
N ASP A 380 -1.77 7.53 -5.47
CA ASP A 380 -2.65 8.18 -6.43
C ASP A 380 -2.68 9.70 -6.22
N HIS A 381 -2.38 10.18 -5.02
CA HIS A 381 -2.45 11.61 -4.67
C HIS A 381 -1.09 12.29 -4.68
N LEU A 382 -0.07 11.68 -4.06
CA LEU A 382 1.25 12.26 -3.82
C LEU A 382 2.32 11.79 -4.80
N GLY A 383 2.06 10.72 -5.56
CA GLY A 383 3.00 10.10 -6.49
C GLY A 383 4.00 9.16 -5.80
N CYS A 384 4.37 8.08 -6.50
CA CYS A 384 5.21 7.01 -5.94
C CYS A 384 6.61 7.52 -5.55
N LEU A 385 7.28 8.29 -6.39
CA LEU A 385 8.65 8.75 -6.10
C LEU A 385 8.74 9.66 -4.87
N ASN A 386 7.74 10.52 -4.63
CA ASN A 386 7.69 11.36 -3.44
C ASN A 386 7.51 10.50 -2.18
N LEU A 387 6.61 9.51 -2.23
CA LEU A 387 6.39 8.59 -1.12
C LEU A 387 7.64 7.75 -0.83
N LEU A 388 8.29 7.19 -1.85
CA LEU A 388 9.52 6.42 -1.67
C LEU A 388 10.65 7.30 -1.11
N ALA A 389 10.76 8.56 -1.54
CA ALA A 389 11.76 9.49 -1.02
C ALA A 389 11.51 9.88 0.45
N ALA A 390 10.25 10.03 0.85
CA ALA A 390 9.88 10.46 2.19
C ALA A 390 9.81 9.27 3.18
N ALA A 391 9.24 8.14 2.78
CA ALA A 391 8.98 7.00 3.65
C ALA A 391 10.06 5.91 3.59
N GLY A 392 10.77 5.76 2.47
CA GLY A 392 11.83 4.75 2.30
C GLY A 392 12.92 4.82 3.38
N PRO A 393 13.47 6.01 3.70
CA PRO A 393 14.49 6.18 4.73
C PRO A 393 14.03 5.85 6.16
N LEU A 394 12.71 5.85 6.41
CA LEU A 394 12.14 5.52 7.71
C LEU A 394 11.97 4.00 7.90
N LEU A 395 12.25 3.20 6.87
CA LEU A 395 12.15 1.75 6.94
C LEU A 395 13.37 1.18 7.69
N SER A 396 13.12 0.35 8.71
CA SER A 396 14.17 -0.34 9.45
C SER A 396 15.07 -1.13 8.50
N PRO A 397 16.40 -1.11 8.65
CA PRO A 397 17.35 -1.80 7.77
C PRO A 397 17.37 -3.32 8.01
N LYS A 398 16.19 -3.95 8.05
CA LYS A 398 16.00 -5.40 8.20
C LYS A 398 15.42 -5.96 6.90
N PRO A 399 15.85 -7.15 6.45
CA PRO A 399 15.26 -7.81 5.29
C PRO A 399 13.76 -8.14 5.41
N THR A 400 13.22 -8.15 6.62
CA THR A 400 11.79 -8.32 6.91
C THR A 400 10.99 -7.06 6.65
N SER A 401 11.59 -5.88 6.79
CA SER A 401 10.88 -4.60 6.72
C SER A 401 10.27 -4.35 5.34
N THR A 402 9.03 -3.88 5.32
CA THR A 402 8.26 -3.64 4.09
C THR A 402 7.64 -2.25 4.07
N LEU A 403 7.81 -1.53 2.97
CA LEU A 403 6.94 -0.40 2.59
C LEU A 403 5.91 -0.90 1.58
N SER A 404 4.64 -0.56 1.76
CA SER A 404 3.53 -0.95 0.87
C SER A 404 2.93 0.29 0.20
N THR A 405 2.76 0.24 -1.13
CA THR A 405 2.04 1.27 -1.89
C THR A 405 0.83 0.64 -2.60
N GLU A 406 -0.37 1.14 -2.33
CA GLU A 406 -1.61 0.67 -2.95
C GLU A 406 -2.06 1.63 -4.05
N MET A 407 -2.24 1.13 -5.26
CA MET A 407 -2.85 1.87 -6.38
C MET A 407 -4.34 1.54 -6.43
N LEU A 408 -5.21 2.53 -6.64
CA LEU A 408 -6.65 2.32 -6.82
C LEU A 408 -7.19 2.99 -8.09
N VAL A 409 -6.71 4.19 -8.41
CA VAL A 409 -7.14 4.96 -9.58
C VAL A 409 -6.35 4.54 -10.81
N LEU A 410 -7.04 3.99 -11.81
CA LEU A 410 -6.37 3.54 -13.03
C LEU A 410 -6.09 4.73 -13.97
N ARG A 411 -4.88 5.28 -13.88
CA ARG A 411 -4.43 6.46 -14.67
C ARG A 411 -3.90 6.12 -16.06
N GLU A 412 -3.68 4.85 -16.36
CA GLU A 412 -3.27 4.34 -17.67
C GLU A 412 -4.36 3.42 -18.25
N ARG A 413 -4.09 2.78 -19.40
CA ARG A 413 -5.04 1.85 -20.01
C ARG A 413 -5.31 0.62 -19.15
N ASP A 414 -4.29 0.15 -18.45
CA ASP A 414 -4.30 -1.08 -17.65
C ASP A 414 -3.22 -0.99 -16.55
N VAL A 415 -3.28 -1.92 -15.59
CA VAL A 415 -2.36 -1.97 -14.43
C VAL A 415 -0.92 -2.20 -14.86
N ASP A 416 -0.70 -2.96 -15.95
CA ASP A 416 0.62 -3.23 -16.51
C ASP A 416 1.33 -1.94 -16.92
N GLN A 417 0.67 -1.14 -17.76
CA GLN A 417 1.21 0.15 -18.22
C GLN A 417 1.37 1.14 -17.07
N TYR A 418 0.46 1.13 -16.09
CA TYR A 418 0.56 2.03 -14.95
C TYR A 418 1.77 1.71 -14.08
N ALA A 419 1.94 0.44 -13.71
CA ALA A 419 3.07 0.01 -12.88
C ALA A 419 4.43 0.20 -13.59
N LYS A 420 4.51 0.00 -14.91
CA LYS A 420 5.73 0.27 -15.70
C LYS A 420 6.14 1.74 -15.70
N ARG A 421 5.21 2.67 -15.43
CA ARG A 421 5.47 4.12 -15.39
C ARG A 421 5.57 4.67 -13.97
N LEU A 422 5.29 3.84 -12.96
CA LEU A 422 5.13 4.24 -11.56
C LEU A 422 6.32 5.02 -11.00
N VAL A 423 7.54 4.59 -11.32
CA VAL A 423 8.80 5.18 -10.82
C VAL A 423 9.58 5.96 -11.89
N CYS A 424 8.93 6.33 -12.99
CA CYS A 424 9.55 7.11 -14.07
C CYS A 424 10.85 6.51 -14.66
N GLY A 425 11.07 5.20 -14.52
CA GLY A 425 12.32 4.53 -14.90
C GLY A 425 12.14 3.01 -14.97
N ASP A 426 13.25 2.26 -15.08
CA ASP A 426 13.22 0.82 -14.83
C ASP A 426 12.89 0.55 -13.35
N LEU A 427 11.85 -0.26 -13.08
CA LEU A 427 11.30 -0.45 -11.75
C LEU A 427 12.35 -0.94 -10.74
N SER A 428 13.09 -1.99 -11.12
CA SER A 428 14.14 -2.57 -10.29
C SER A 428 15.29 -1.61 -10.05
N THR A 429 15.76 -0.93 -11.09
CA THR A 429 16.93 -0.05 -11.02
C THR A 429 16.64 1.19 -10.17
N VAL A 430 15.48 1.83 -10.38
CA VAL A 430 15.10 3.01 -9.59
C VAL A 430 14.83 2.64 -8.13
N ALA A 431 14.25 1.46 -7.85
CA ALA A 431 14.04 1.00 -6.47
C ALA A 431 15.35 0.90 -5.68
N LEU A 432 16.45 0.49 -6.31
CA LEU A 432 17.76 0.43 -5.67
C LEU A 432 18.29 1.79 -5.22
N LEU A 433 17.96 2.88 -5.94
CA LEU A 433 18.33 4.24 -5.54
C LEU A 433 17.66 4.67 -4.23
N PHE A 434 16.56 4.03 -3.86
CA PHE A 434 15.88 4.21 -2.57
C PHE A 434 16.29 3.16 -1.52
N GLY A 435 17.21 2.23 -1.84
CA GLY A 435 17.56 1.12 -0.97
C GLY A 435 16.44 0.07 -0.84
N LEU A 436 15.61 -0.10 -1.87
CA LEU A 436 14.41 -0.96 -1.86
C LEU A 436 14.45 -2.06 -2.92
N ILE A 437 13.79 -3.18 -2.64
CA ILE A 437 13.65 -4.34 -3.53
C ILE A 437 12.16 -4.61 -3.82
N PRO A 438 11.70 -4.51 -5.09
CA PRO A 438 10.34 -4.85 -5.46
C PRO A 438 10.17 -6.38 -5.54
N THR A 439 9.64 -7.00 -4.48
CA THR A 439 9.61 -8.48 -4.34
C THR A 439 8.79 -9.15 -5.45
N GLN A 440 7.63 -8.59 -5.78
CA GLN A 440 6.73 -9.11 -6.82
C GLN A 440 7.36 -9.03 -8.22
N TYR A 441 8.21 -8.02 -8.48
CA TYR A 441 8.91 -7.90 -9.75
C TYR A 441 9.87 -9.07 -9.97
N TRP A 442 10.70 -9.39 -8.98
CA TRP A 442 11.70 -10.46 -9.13
C TRP A 442 11.14 -11.87 -9.10
N THR A 443 10.09 -12.09 -8.30
CA THR A 443 9.44 -13.39 -8.20
C THR A 443 8.49 -13.64 -9.36
N GLY A 444 7.92 -12.59 -9.96
CA GLY A 444 6.87 -12.69 -10.97
C GLY A 444 5.58 -13.31 -10.43
N THR A 445 5.40 -13.33 -9.10
CA THR A 445 4.26 -13.95 -8.43
C THR A 445 3.67 -13.07 -7.33
N CYS A 446 2.36 -13.20 -7.10
CA CYS A 446 1.65 -12.57 -5.99
C CYS A 446 0.57 -13.49 -5.40
N ALA A 447 0.06 -13.13 -4.23
CA ALA A 447 -1.00 -13.87 -3.52
C ALA A 447 -2.42 -13.41 -3.90
N THR A 448 -2.55 -12.32 -4.65
CA THR A 448 -3.83 -11.69 -4.99
C THR A 448 -4.16 -11.89 -6.46
N SER A 449 -5.40 -12.27 -6.75
CA SER A 449 -5.93 -12.37 -8.11
C SER A 449 -6.30 -11.00 -8.66
N SER A 450 -6.07 -10.78 -9.96
CA SER A 450 -6.53 -9.58 -10.66
C SER A 450 -7.93 -9.74 -11.28
N PHE A 451 -8.48 -10.95 -11.23
CA PHE A 451 -9.72 -11.33 -11.90
C PHE A 451 -10.92 -10.48 -11.47
N SER A 452 -11.09 -10.28 -10.16
CA SER A 452 -12.22 -9.49 -9.62
C SER A 452 -12.16 -8.03 -10.06
N GLU A 453 -10.95 -7.43 -10.08
CA GLU A 453 -10.74 -6.05 -10.56
C GLU A 453 -10.99 -5.92 -12.06
N TYR A 454 -10.57 -6.91 -12.85
CA TYR A 454 -10.85 -6.94 -14.28
C TYR A 454 -12.37 -6.98 -14.53
N LEU A 455 -13.08 -7.90 -13.87
CA LEU A 455 -14.52 -8.08 -14.07
C LEU A 455 -15.32 -6.83 -13.64
N ALA A 456 -14.92 -6.17 -12.56
CA ALA A 456 -15.47 -4.88 -12.14
C ALA A 456 -15.32 -3.78 -13.21
N ASN A 457 -14.15 -3.69 -13.83
CA ASN A 457 -13.89 -2.70 -14.87
C ASN A 457 -14.60 -3.02 -16.18
N SER A 458 -14.76 -4.30 -16.53
CA SER A 458 -15.49 -4.71 -17.73
C SER A 458 -16.98 -4.32 -17.66
N LEU A 459 -17.61 -4.41 -16.49
CA LEU A 459 -18.99 -3.94 -16.29
C LEU A 459 -19.13 -2.42 -16.44
N LYS A 460 -18.10 -1.63 -16.10
CA LYS A 460 -18.11 -0.18 -16.27
C LYS A 460 -17.87 0.28 -17.70
N LYS A 461 -17.11 -0.47 -18.51
CA LYS A 461 -16.80 -0.11 -19.90
C LYS A 461 -18.02 -0.10 -20.83
N GLU A 462 -19.11 -0.76 -20.43
CA GLU A 462 -20.38 -0.74 -21.17
C GLU A 462 -21.17 0.57 -20.97
N ASP A 463 -20.79 1.40 -19.99
CA ASP A 463 -21.36 2.73 -19.77
C ASP A 463 -20.42 3.82 -20.32
N PRO A 464 -20.73 4.44 -21.48
CA PRO A 464 -19.90 5.49 -22.08
C PRO A 464 -19.78 6.77 -21.23
N SER A 465 -20.59 6.92 -20.17
CA SER A 465 -20.50 8.04 -19.21
C SER A 465 -19.54 7.78 -18.04
N SER A 466 -19.16 6.51 -17.78
CA SER A 466 -18.29 6.12 -16.67
C SER A 466 -16.81 6.32 -16.99
N MET A 467 -16.30 7.54 -16.83
CA MET A 467 -14.90 7.88 -17.16
C MET A 467 -13.86 7.47 -16.10
N ASN A 468 -14.27 7.03 -14.90
CA ASN A 468 -13.38 6.65 -13.80
C ASN A 468 -13.25 5.13 -13.63
N THR A 469 -12.22 4.53 -14.23
CA THR A 469 -11.83 3.13 -13.99
C THR A 469 -10.96 3.02 -12.73
N GLN A 470 -11.24 2.01 -11.91
CA GLN A 470 -10.47 1.74 -10.70
C GLN A 470 -9.95 0.31 -10.77
N SER A 471 -8.68 0.11 -10.46
CA SER A 471 -8.10 -1.24 -10.37
C SER A 471 -7.11 -1.27 -9.24
N ARG A 472 -7.44 -2.04 -8.20
CA ARG A 472 -6.60 -2.14 -7.00
C ARG A 472 -5.36 -2.99 -7.27
N TYR A 473 -4.18 -2.50 -6.90
CA TYR A 473 -2.96 -3.31 -6.85
C TYR A 473 -2.00 -2.81 -5.78
N ILE A 474 -1.44 -3.73 -4.97
CA ILE A 474 -0.49 -3.40 -3.90
C ILE A 474 0.92 -3.83 -4.32
N LEU A 475 1.87 -2.89 -4.31
CA LEU A 475 3.29 -3.17 -4.48
C LEU A 475 4.01 -3.21 -3.12
N LEU A 476 4.79 -4.27 -2.90
CA LEU A 476 5.61 -4.47 -1.70
C LEU A 476 7.09 -4.18 -1.97
N TRP A 477 7.62 -3.18 -1.28
CA TRP A 477 9.00 -2.72 -1.34
C TRP A 477 9.74 -3.20 -0.09
N LYS A 478 10.62 -4.19 -0.23
CA LYS A 478 11.43 -4.70 0.90
C LYS A 478 12.68 -3.86 1.09
N SER A 479 13.08 -3.64 2.34
CA SER A 479 14.39 -3.02 2.61
C SER A 479 15.51 -3.87 2.02
N LEU A 480 16.50 -3.22 1.41
CA LEU A 480 17.73 -3.87 0.97
C LEU A 480 18.53 -4.43 2.16
N GLY A 481 18.29 -3.94 3.38
CA GLY A 481 18.95 -4.43 4.60
C GLY A 481 20.45 -4.10 4.67
N LEU A 482 20.91 -3.17 3.83
CA LEU A 482 22.25 -2.57 3.95
C LEU A 482 22.15 -1.36 4.90
N PRO A 483 23.10 -1.18 5.83
CA PRO A 483 23.04 -0.11 6.81
C PRO A 483 23.19 1.27 6.11
N LEU A 484 22.08 1.98 5.96
CA LEU A 484 22.08 3.43 5.79
C LEU A 484 22.12 4.03 7.20
N LYS A 485 23.31 4.20 7.79
CA LYS A 485 23.39 4.82 9.12
C LYS A 485 22.99 6.31 9.04
N PRO A 486 22.11 6.81 9.93
CA PRO A 486 21.98 8.23 10.22
C PRO A 486 23.29 8.75 10.82
N LYS A 487 23.70 10.00 10.55
CA LYS A 487 24.95 10.59 11.06
C LYS A 487 24.83 11.01 12.55
N GLY A 488 24.35 10.14 13.42
CA GLY A 488 24.09 10.46 14.83
C GLY A 488 24.47 9.40 15.87
N GLY A 489 24.95 8.21 15.47
CA GLY A 489 25.41 7.17 16.40
C GLY A 489 26.92 7.22 16.65
N PRO A 490 27.40 7.00 17.89
CA PRO A 490 28.84 6.94 18.17
C PRO A 490 29.38 5.57 17.74
N SER A 491 29.76 5.42 16.47
CA SER A 491 30.86 4.51 16.12
C SER A 491 31.52 4.97 14.82
N ILE A 492 32.84 5.17 14.90
CA ILE A 492 33.76 5.59 13.84
C ILE A 492 34.20 4.35 13.05
N GLU A 493 33.25 3.53 12.61
CA GLU A 493 33.53 2.43 11.67
C GLU A 493 32.99 2.83 10.29
N GLU A 494 33.86 2.67 9.31
CA GLU A 494 33.92 3.38 8.03
C GLU A 494 32.61 3.38 7.22
N ARG A 495 32.27 4.54 6.66
CA ARG A 495 31.21 4.70 5.65
C ARG A 495 31.61 3.95 4.37
N VAL A 496 31.30 2.68 4.31
CA VAL A 496 31.40 1.91 3.08
C VAL A 496 30.04 1.98 2.38
N PRO A 497 29.93 2.59 1.18
CA PRO A 497 28.69 2.56 0.42
C PRO A 497 28.34 1.11 0.11
N GLY A 498 27.19 0.65 0.59
CA GLY A 498 26.72 -0.71 0.30
C GLY A 498 26.55 -0.92 -1.22
N LEU A 499 26.21 0.14 -1.98
CA LEU A 499 26.03 0.10 -3.43
C LEU A 499 26.57 1.39 -4.07
N SER A 500 27.43 1.26 -5.08
CA SER A 500 28.00 2.38 -5.85
C SER A 500 27.63 2.34 -7.32
N PHE A 501 27.64 3.49 -8.00
CA PHE A 501 27.37 3.66 -9.43
C PHE A 501 28.46 4.49 -10.12
N ASP A 502 28.64 4.29 -11.42
CA ASP A 502 29.40 5.22 -12.25
C ASP A 502 28.68 6.59 -12.35
N PRO A 503 29.38 7.71 -12.14
CA PRO A 503 28.77 9.04 -12.16
C PRO A 503 28.09 9.43 -13.47
N LYS A 504 28.66 9.06 -14.62
CA LYS A 504 28.11 9.42 -15.93
C LYS A 504 26.89 8.58 -16.25
N GLN A 505 26.97 7.28 -16.01
CA GLN A 505 25.85 6.36 -16.21
C GLN A 505 24.65 6.74 -15.34
N LEU A 506 24.89 7.02 -14.05
CA LEU A 506 23.81 7.45 -13.15
C LEU A 506 23.22 8.80 -13.56
N ALA A 507 24.04 9.74 -14.04
CA ALA A 507 23.57 11.03 -14.53
C ALA A 507 22.60 10.87 -15.71
N THR A 508 22.93 10.02 -16.69
CA THR A 508 22.03 9.73 -17.81
C THR A 508 20.74 9.03 -17.36
N LEU A 509 20.82 8.07 -16.44
CA LEU A 509 19.64 7.41 -15.88
C LEU A 509 18.72 8.43 -15.19
N MET A 510 19.27 9.28 -14.34
CA MET A 510 18.51 10.31 -13.63
C MET A 510 17.96 11.40 -14.56
N TYR A 511 18.65 11.70 -15.65
CA TYR A 511 18.13 12.56 -16.72
C TYR A 511 16.91 11.93 -17.40
N ARG A 512 16.92 10.61 -17.66
CA ARG A 512 15.73 9.91 -18.20
C ARG A 512 14.56 9.90 -17.22
N VAL A 513 14.84 9.73 -15.93
CA VAL A 513 13.84 9.85 -14.86
C VAL A 513 13.26 11.27 -14.86
N TYR A 514 14.11 12.30 -14.94
CA TYR A 514 13.72 13.70 -15.05
C TYR A 514 12.76 13.94 -16.22
N LEU A 515 13.12 13.51 -17.44
CA LEU A 515 12.26 13.68 -18.62
C LEU A 515 10.87 13.06 -18.44
N ARG A 516 10.77 11.92 -17.73
CA ARG A 516 9.50 11.24 -17.46
C ARG A 516 8.71 11.87 -16.31
N MET A 517 9.37 12.34 -15.25
CA MET A 517 8.73 13.06 -14.14
C MET A 517 7.99 14.31 -14.62
N PHE A 518 8.55 14.99 -15.62
CA PHE A 518 8.08 16.27 -16.14
C PHE A 518 7.59 16.19 -17.58
N GLN A 519 7.19 15.01 -18.06
CA GLN A 519 6.77 14.76 -19.44
C GLN A 519 5.63 15.67 -19.94
N ASP A 520 4.84 16.25 -19.04
CA ASP A 520 3.76 17.20 -19.35
C ASP A 520 4.26 18.61 -19.67
N GLU A 521 5.54 18.89 -19.45
CA GLU A 521 6.22 20.13 -19.85
C GLU A 521 6.63 20.12 -21.33
N SER A 522 6.26 19.09 -22.09
CA SER A 522 6.37 19.05 -23.55
C SER A 522 5.01 19.29 -24.20
N TRP A 523 4.85 20.46 -24.85
CA TRP A 523 3.61 20.78 -25.57
C TRP A 523 3.34 19.82 -26.73
N VAL A 524 4.37 19.31 -27.40
CA VAL A 524 4.23 18.33 -28.49
C VAL A 524 3.63 17.03 -27.96
N ASN A 525 4.11 16.53 -26.83
CA ASN A 525 3.56 15.34 -26.17
C ASN A 525 2.16 15.60 -25.57
N THR A 526 1.89 16.82 -25.17
CA THR A 526 0.60 17.19 -24.58
C THR A 526 -0.47 17.30 -25.67
N LEU A 527 -0.19 17.96 -26.79
CA LEU A 527 -1.15 18.14 -27.89
C LEU A 527 -1.41 16.86 -28.70
N SER A 528 -0.53 15.86 -28.62
CA SER A 528 -0.69 14.57 -29.32
C SER A 528 -1.57 13.56 -28.57
N LYS A 529 -1.96 13.85 -27.32
CA LYS A 529 -2.80 12.94 -26.51
C LYS A 529 -4.28 13.13 -26.80
N SER A 530 -5.03 12.03 -26.69
CA SER A 530 -6.49 12.09 -26.82
C SER A 530 -7.14 12.76 -25.60
N PRO A 531 -8.35 13.33 -25.72
CA PRO A 531 -9.10 13.85 -24.58
C PRO A 531 -9.24 12.85 -23.42
N GLU A 532 -9.45 11.57 -23.71
CA GLU A 532 -9.50 10.50 -22.72
C GLU A 532 -8.17 10.35 -21.96
N GLN A 533 -7.03 10.43 -22.64
CA GLN A 533 -5.71 10.34 -22.01
C GLN A 533 -5.42 11.55 -21.10
N HIS A 534 -5.92 12.74 -21.47
CA HIS A 534 -5.84 13.92 -20.60
C HIS A 534 -6.69 13.77 -19.34
N LEU A 535 -7.90 13.22 -19.47
CA LEU A 535 -8.82 12.99 -18.35
C LEU A 535 -8.35 11.90 -17.38
N ARG A 536 -7.56 10.91 -17.84
CA ARG A 536 -6.98 9.87 -16.97
C ARG A 536 -5.74 10.31 -16.19
N SER A 537 -5.08 11.39 -16.58
CA SER A 537 -3.88 11.92 -15.90
C SER A 537 -4.00 13.41 -15.54
N PRO A 538 -5.06 13.84 -14.81
CA PRO A 538 -5.28 15.25 -14.50
C PRO A 538 -4.33 15.74 -13.40
N TYR A 539 -3.92 14.87 -12.47
CA TYR A 539 -2.98 15.23 -11.40
C TYR A 539 -1.55 14.94 -11.81
N LYS A 540 -0.72 15.96 -11.72
CA LYS A 540 0.74 15.87 -11.84
C LYS A 540 1.30 15.82 -10.44
N HIS A 541 2.20 14.86 -10.20
CA HIS A 541 2.64 14.57 -8.83
C HIS A 541 3.96 15.23 -8.45
N TYR A 542 4.75 15.70 -9.41
CA TYR A 542 6.14 16.06 -9.18
C TYR A 542 6.42 17.55 -9.41
N THR A 543 7.28 18.12 -8.56
CA THR A 543 7.90 19.44 -8.69
C THR A 543 9.42 19.29 -8.74
N ARG A 544 10.19 20.36 -8.98
CA ARG A 544 11.66 20.25 -8.92
C ARG A 544 12.14 19.81 -7.54
N ALA A 545 11.44 20.19 -6.46
CA ALA A 545 11.73 19.70 -5.12
C ALA A 545 11.59 18.17 -4.98
N SER A 546 10.68 17.52 -5.72
CA SER A 546 10.58 16.05 -5.76
C SER A 546 11.88 15.42 -6.25
N LEU A 547 12.41 15.92 -7.37
CA LEU A 547 13.69 15.44 -7.92
C LEU A 547 14.82 15.69 -6.92
N VAL A 548 14.87 16.89 -6.33
CA VAL A 548 15.92 17.24 -5.39
C VAL A 548 15.85 16.40 -4.11
N ALA A 549 14.67 15.98 -3.65
CA ALA A 549 14.53 15.04 -2.54
C ALA A 549 15.23 13.70 -2.85
N ILE A 550 15.03 13.17 -4.06
CA ILE A 550 15.66 11.93 -4.53
C ILE A 550 17.18 12.12 -4.63
N LEU A 551 17.63 13.23 -5.22
CA LEU A 551 19.04 13.59 -5.31
C LEU A 551 19.70 13.71 -3.92
N GLY A 552 18.96 14.24 -2.94
CA GLY A 552 19.38 14.27 -1.55
C GLY A 552 19.60 12.88 -0.97
N LEU A 553 18.73 11.91 -1.27
CA LEU A 553 18.93 10.53 -0.84
C LEU A 553 20.15 9.87 -1.50
N ILE A 554 20.32 10.08 -2.81
CA ILE A 554 21.50 9.58 -3.53
C ILE A 554 22.78 10.16 -2.91
N HIS A 555 22.81 11.46 -2.65
CA HIS A 555 23.93 12.12 -1.96
C HIS A 555 24.16 11.55 -0.55
N GLY A 556 23.09 11.39 0.23
CA GLY A 556 23.15 10.88 1.61
C GLY A 556 23.61 9.42 1.69
N SER A 557 23.30 8.61 0.67
CA SER A 557 23.71 7.21 0.59
C SER A 557 25.20 7.02 0.28
N GLY A 558 25.87 8.04 -0.26
CA GLY A 558 27.27 7.94 -0.71
C GLY A 558 27.46 7.01 -1.92
N SER A 559 26.40 6.72 -2.69
CA SER A 559 26.42 5.72 -3.76
C SER A 559 27.13 6.15 -5.06
N VAL A 560 27.69 7.35 -5.14
CA VAL A 560 28.29 7.87 -6.37
C VAL A 560 29.30 8.97 -6.04
N ASP A 561 30.33 9.16 -6.88
CA ASP A 561 31.10 10.42 -6.86
C ASP A 561 30.15 11.58 -7.19
N TRP A 562 29.77 12.29 -6.14
CA TRP A 562 28.71 13.26 -6.17
C TRP A 562 29.00 14.40 -7.13
N ASN A 563 30.23 14.94 -7.12
CA ASN A 563 30.56 16.14 -7.89
C ASN A 563 30.55 15.86 -9.39
N GLY A 564 31.10 14.71 -9.83
CA GLY A 564 31.05 14.28 -11.22
C GLY A 564 29.62 14.01 -11.68
N PHE A 565 28.82 13.34 -10.84
CA PHE A 565 27.43 12.99 -11.15
C PHE A 565 26.54 14.22 -11.28
N ILE A 566 26.52 15.11 -10.27
CA ILE A 566 25.59 16.23 -10.25
C ILE A 566 25.90 17.25 -11.35
N SER A 567 27.18 17.49 -11.64
CA SER A 567 27.60 18.40 -12.71
C SER A 567 27.14 17.87 -14.06
N ARG A 568 27.34 16.56 -14.32
CA ARG A 568 26.91 15.95 -15.58
C ARG A 568 25.40 15.92 -15.73
N LEU A 569 24.65 15.60 -14.67
CA LEU A 569 23.19 15.62 -14.69
C LEU A 569 22.67 17.04 -14.97
N TYR A 570 23.27 18.05 -14.33
CA TYR A 570 22.88 19.44 -14.53
C TYR A 570 23.11 19.91 -15.98
N GLU A 571 24.26 19.58 -16.58
CA GLU A 571 24.53 19.83 -18.00
C GLU A 571 23.44 19.23 -18.90
N LEU A 572 23.11 17.95 -18.72
CA LEU A 572 22.07 17.26 -19.50
C LEU A 572 20.70 17.95 -19.40
N ILE A 573 20.34 18.45 -18.21
CA ILE A 573 19.07 19.15 -17.99
C ILE A 573 19.06 20.52 -18.65
N VAL A 574 20.17 21.27 -18.60
CA VAL A 574 20.27 22.62 -19.19
C VAL A 574 20.30 22.56 -20.72
N GLU A 575 20.92 21.53 -21.29
CA GLU A 575 21.01 21.29 -22.73
C GLU A 575 19.74 20.65 -23.32
N ASP A 576 18.77 20.24 -22.49
CA ASP A 576 17.53 19.60 -22.95
C ASP A 576 16.70 20.52 -23.84
N THR A 577 16.20 19.94 -24.93
CA THR A 577 15.26 20.60 -25.86
C THR A 577 13.94 19.85 -25.97
N THR A 578 13.77 18.71 -25.29
CA THR A 578 12.57 17.87 -25.38
C THR A 578 11.41 18.39 -24.53
N LEU A 579 11.70 18.91 -23.33
CA LEU A 579 10.73 19.56 -22.46
C LEU A 579 10.74 21.07 -22.70
N ASN A 580 9.97 21.54 -23.68
CA ASN A 580 10.01 22.94 -24.08
C ASN A 580 9.57 23.95 -23.00
N MET A 581 8.86 23.53 -21.95
CA MET A 581 8.55 24.37 -20.79
C MET A 581 9.62 24.31 -19.67
N SER A 582 10.52 23.32 -19.70
CA SER A 582 11.56 23.09 -18.67
C SER A 582 12.42 24.33 -18.36
N PRO A 583 12.87 25.14 -19.35
CA PRO A 583 13.67 26.34 -19.09
C PRO A 583 13.00 27.36 -18.16
N HIS A 584 11.66 27.40 -18.10
CA HIS A 584 10.93 28.29 -17.21
C HIS A 584 11.00 27.86 -15.73
N TYR A 585 11.26 26.59 -15.45
CA TYR A 585 11.34 26.02 -14.10
C TYR A 585 12.77 25.83 -13.61
N ILE A 586 13.79 26.16 -14.41
CA ILE A 586 15.20 25.90 -14.06
C ILE A 586 15.63 26.63 -12.79
N GLN A 587 15.08 27.82 -12.54
CA GLN A 587 15.42 28.59 -11.34
C GLN A 587 14.85 27.96 -10.06
N GLU A 588 13.74 27.24 -10.14
CA GLU A 588 13.24 26.45 -9.00
C GLU A 588 14.16 25.24 -8.73
N LEU A 589 14.62 24.55 -9.77
CA LEU A 589 15.59 23.46 -9.61
C LEU A 589 16.87 23.96 -8.93
N ASN A 590 17.44 25.05 -9.45
CA ASN A 590 18.62 25.69 -8.91
C ASN A 590 18.45 26.07 -7.44
N LEU A 591 17.28 26.59 -7.09
CA LEU A 591 16.96 27.03 -5.74
C LEU A 591 17.03 25.87 -4.76
N HIS A 592 16.44 24.74 -5.11
CA HIS A 592 16.43 23.56 -4.26
C HIS A 592 17.81 22.90 -4.18
N LEU A 593 18.55 22.80 -5.29
CA LEU A 593 19.92 22.29 -5.29
C LEU A 593 20.84 23.12 -4.39
N HIS A 594 20.75 24.45 -4.47
CA HIS A 594 21.54 25.37 -3.66
C HIS A 594 21.16 25.31 -2.18
N THR A 595 19.86 25.38 -1.86
CA THR A 595 19.36 25.42 -0.47
C THR A 595 19.76 24.17 0.33
N LEU A 596 19.86 23.01 -0.33
CA LEU A 596 20.26 21.75 0.29
C LEU A 596 21.76 21.46 0.15
N GLY A 597 22.55 22.39 -0.40
CA GLY A 597 24.00 22.24 -0.57
C GLY A 597 24.41 21.14 -1.56
N LEU A 598 23.52 20.76 -2.47
CA LEU A 598 23.69 19.64 -3.40
C LEU A 598 24.49 20.03 -4.66
N HIS A 599 24.48 21.30 -5.05
CA HIS A 599 25.28 21.77 -6.18
C HIS A 599 25.74 23.22 -5.98
N LYS A 600 27.00 23.51 -6.30
CA LYS A 600 27.57 24.87 -6.20
C LYS A 600 27.20 25.66 -7.44
N LEU A 601 26.36 26.68 -7.29
CA LEU A 601 25.88 27.51 -8.39
C LEU A 601 26.38 28.96 -8.24
N PRO A 602 27.27 29.46 -9.12
CA PRO A 602 27.81 30.83 -9.03
C PRO A 602 26.75 31.93 -9.02
N ALA A 603 25.61 31.70 -9.68
CA ALA A 603 24.48 32.63 -9.76
C ALA A 603 23.78 32.93 -8.42
N TYR A 604 24.18 32.26 -7.32
CA TYR A 604 23.66 32.53 -5.97
C TYR A 604 24.51 33.53 -5.18
N GLN A 605 25.51 34.14 -5.83
CA GLN A 605 26.13 35.39 -5.41
C GLN A 605 25.58 36.54 -6.27
N LEU A 606 25.24 37.66 -5.64
CA LEU A 606 24.79 38.85 -6.37
C LEU A 606 25.94 39.37 -7.25
N SER A 607 25.64 39.60 -8.53
CA SER A 607 26.56 40.29 -9.44
C SER A 607 26.77 41.74 -9.03
N SER A 608 27.86 42.37 -9.48
CA SER A 608 28.13 43.80 -9.23
C SER A 608 26.98 44.72 -9.66
N LEU A 609 26.25 44.33 -10.70
CA LEU A 609 25.08 45.06 -11.17
C LEU A 609 23.90 44.97 -10.19
N GLU A 610 23.60 43.77 -9.70
CA GLU A 610 22.51 43.53 -8.74
C GLU A 610 22.80 44.17 -7.38
N VAL A 611 24.07 44.16 -6.95
CA VAL A 611 24.50 44.93 -5.77
C VAL A 611 24.22 46.42 -5.98
N THR A 612 24.58 46.97 -7.13
CA THR A 612 24.30 48.38 -7.46
C THR A 612 22.79 48.68 -7.48
N TYR A 613 21.97 47.76 -8.02
CA TYR A 613 20.52 47.91 -8.04
C TYR A 613 19.90 47.82 -6.65
N LYS A 614 20.41 46.93 -5.80
CA LYS A 614 20.02 46.83 -4.39
C LYS A 614 20.30 48.13 -3.64
N GLU A 615 21.50 48.72 -3.80
CA GLU A 615 21.85 50.02 -3.17
C GLU A 615 20.96 51.18 -3.63
N LYS A 616 20.42 51.11 -4.85
CA LYS A 616 19.46 52.09 -5.39
C LYS A 616 18.00 51.79 -5.06
N SER A 617 17.72 50.66 -4.40
CA SER A 617 16.37 50.21 -4.06
C SER A 617 16.02 50.51 -2.59
N PRO A 618 14.74 50.34 -2.18
CA PRO A 618 14.35 50.37 -0.77
C PRO A 618 15.12 49.39 0.15
N PHE A 619 15.78 48.37 -0.41
CA PHE A 619 16.56 47.36 0.33
C PHE A 619 18.01 47.77 0.65
N ARG A 620 18.43 49.01 0.36
CA ARG A 620 19.82 49.49 0.60
C ARG A 620 20.34 49.22 2.03
N ASN A 621 19.45 49.29 3.02
CA ASN A 621 19.80 49.10 4.43
C ASN A 621 19.96 47.62 4.83
N TRP A 622 19.68 46.67 3.94
CA TRP A 622 19.87 45.25 4.21
C TRP A 622 21.36 44.91 4.08
N LYS A 623 22.04 44.71 5.21
CA LYS A 623 23.50 44.51 5.25
C LYS A 623 23.91 43.20 4.60
N ASN A 624 23.31 42.09 5.04
CA ASN A 624 23.63 40.74 4.58
C ASN A 624 22.40 40.11 3.92
N ILE A 625 22.34 40.19 2.59
CA ILE A 625 21.26 39.56 1.83
C ILE A 625 21.58 38.07 1.67
N PRO A 626 20.71 37.16 2.15
CA PRO A 626 20.87 35.74 1.89
C PRO A 626 20.78 35.47 0.39
N SER A 627 21.30 34.32 -0.06
CA SER A 627 21.23 33.88 -1.46
C SER A 627 19.80 33.50 -1.91
N THR A 628 18.89 33.27 -0.96
CA THR A 628 17.48 32.99 -1.21
C THR A 628 16.61 33.84 -0.29
N LEU A 629 15.45 34.26 -0.78
CA LEU A 629 14.45 35.06 -0.05
C LEU A 629 13.07 34.44 -0.18
N CYS A 630 12.20 34.71 0.77
CA CYS A 630 10.78 34.39 0.67
C CYS A 630 10.00 35.60 0.13
N LEU A 631 9.29 35.37 -0.98
CA LEU A 631 8.28 36.28 -1.49
C LEU A 631 6.91 35.84 -0.97
N THR A 632 6.16 36.76 -0.38
CA THR A 632 4.78 36.55 0.06
C THR A 632 3.85 37.56 -0.60
N MET A 633 2.76 37.08 -1.20
CA MET A 633 1.73 37.87 -1.86
C MET A 633 0.40 37.77 -1.10
N VAL A 634 -0.24 38.91 -0.87
CA VAL A 634 -1.60 39.00 -0.32
C VAL A 634 -2.60 39.10 -1.48
N VAL A 635 -3.39 38.04 -1.70
CA VAL A 635 -4.37 37.96 -2.79
C VAL A 635 -5.78 38.29 -2.24
N PRO A 636 -6.40 39.40 -2.68
CA PRO A 636 -7.75 39.77 -2.23
C PRO A 636 -8.82 38.75 -2.66
N ARG A 637 -9.84 38.55 -1.83
CA ARG A 637 -10.98 37.62 -2.08
C ARG A 637 -11.60 37.76 -3.47
N ARG A 638 -11.82 39.00 -3.93
CA ARG A 638 -12.40 39.28 -5.26
C ARG A 638 -11.62 38.68 -6.43
N LYS A 639 -10.34 38.34 -6.26
CA LYS A 639 -9.50 37.73 -7.32
C LYS A 639 -9.67 36.21 -7.41
N ILE A 640 -10.14 35.58 -6.33
CA ILE A 640 -10.36 34.12 -6.27
C ILE A 640 -11.85 33.75 -6.40
N SER A 641 -12.74 34.72 -6.62
CA SER A 641 -14.17 34.49 -6.83
C SER A 641 -14.47 33.64 -8.08
N VAL A 642 -13.52 33.54 -9.02
CA VAL A 642 -13.59 32.63 -10.17
C VAL A 642 -13.83 31.17 -9.75
N PHE A 643 -13.40 30.80 -8.54
CA PHE A 643 -13.55 29.47 -7.97
C PHE A 643 -14.82 29.31 -7.12
N GLU A 644 -15.64 30.35 -6.92
CA GLU A 644 -16.83 30.29 -6.07
C GLU A 644 -17.86 29.27 -6.54
N ASN A 645 -18.00 29.13 -7.87
CA ASN A 645 -18.93 28.20 -8.51
C ASN A 645 -18.22 26.97 -9.11
N ALA A 646 -17.00 26.65 -8.65
CA ALA A 646 -16.30 25.47 -9.16
C ALA A 646 -17.00 24.18 -8.70
N SER A 647 -17.55 23.42 -9.65
CA SER A 647 -18.12 22.08 -9.40
C SER A 647 -17.03 21.06 -9.08
N VAL A 648 -17.42 19.90 -8.54
CA VAL A 648 -16.52 18.74 -8.33
C VAL A 648 -15.84 18.30 -9.65
N ASP A 649 -16.50 18.48 -10.80
CA ASP A 649 -15.97 18.18 -12.14
C ASP A 649 -14.88 19.16 -12.61
N SER A 650 -14.55 20.18 -11.81
CA SER A 650 -13.47 21.13 -12.12
C SER A 650 -12.08 20.56 -11.92
N GLY A 651 -11.99 19.36 -11.33
CA GLY A 651 -10.73 18.85 -10.83
C GLY A 651 -10.14 19.79 -9.78
N SER A 652 -8.88 19.56 -9.44
CA SER A 652 -8.12 20.44 -8.54
C SER A 652 -6.97 21.06 -9.34
N PRO A 653 -7.10 22.24 -9.94
CA PRO A 653 -6.01 22.82 -10.73
C PRO A 653 -4.83 23.18 -9.82
N SER A 654 -3.61 22.87 -10.27
CA SER A 654 -2.39 23.27 -9.56
C SER A 654 -2.10 24.75 -9.77
N ALA A 655 -1.54 25.42 -8.77
CA ALA A 655 -1.14 26.83 -8.86
C ALA A 655 0.37 27.02 -8.70
N HIS A 656 0.87 28.16 -9.18
CA HIS A 656 2.27 28.55 -9.07
C HIS A 656 2.42 30.07 -8.91
N ILE A 657 3.64 30.51 -8.57
CA ILE A 657 4.07 31.91 -8.74
C ILE A 657 4.98 32.00 -9.95
N MET A 658 4.76 33.02 -10.78
CA MET A 658 5.58 33.36 -11.93
C MET A 658 6.20 34.74 -11.73
N LEU A 659 7.50 34.85 -11.94
CA LEU A 659 8.24 36.11 -12.00
C LEU A 659 8.56 36.43 -13.46
N GLN A 660 7.97 37.52 -13.97
CA GLN A 660 8.12 37.93 -15.36
C GLN A 660 8.98 39.19 -15.48
N CYS A 661 10.05 39.08 -16.27
CA CYS A 661 10.99 40.16 -16.55
C CYS A 661 10.40 41.16 -17.56
N ARG A 662 10.48 42.46 -17.26
CA ARG A 662 9.84 43.52 -18.07
C ARG A 662 10.41 43.64 -19.48
N ARG A 663 11.73 43.49 -19.66
CA ARG A 663 12.42 43.79 -20.94
C ARG A 663 12.35 42.67 -21.97
N ASN A 664 12.40 41.41 -21.55
CA ASN A 664 12.47 40.26 -22.47
C ASN A 664 11.31 39.27 -22.30
N GLN A 665 10.33 39.58 -21.43
CA GLN A 665 9.20 38.71 -21.10
C GLN A 665 9.62 37.30 -20.67
N ARG A 666 10.87 37.08 -20.22
CA ARG A 666 11.28 35.79 -19.66
C ARG A 666 10.55 35.55 -18.36
N GLU A 667 10.08 34.32 -18.20
CA GLU A 667 9.26 33.87 -17.08
C GLU A 667 10.02 32.83 -16.27
N ASN A 668 10.11 33.04 -14.96
CA ASN A 668 10.60 32.05 -14.01
C ASN A 668 9.41 31.56 -13.18
N ILE A 669 9.12 30.26 -13.23
CA ILE A 669 7.93 29.66 -12.64
C ILE A 669 8.34 28.81 -11.43
N PHE A 670 7.62 29.03 -10.32
CA PHE A 670 7.85 28.38 -9.03
C PHE A 670 6.56 27.71 -8.54
N PRO A 671 6.34 26.41 -8.84
CA PRO A 671 5.21 25.63 -8.33
C PRO A 671 5.31 25.27 -6.84
N GLY A 672 6.49 25.36 -6.23
CA GLY A 672 6.75 25.01 -4.83
C GLY A 672 6.21 26.00 -3.78
N ILE A 673 5.00 26.51 -3.97
CA ILE A 673 4.33 27.51 -3.14
C ILE A 673 3.77 26.93 -1.83
N GLN A 674 3.40 27.81 -0.91
CA GLN A 674 2.55 27.55 0.25
C GLN A 674 1.32 28.45 0.14
N LEU A 675 0.14 27.91 0.47
CA LEU A 675 -1.12 28.64 0.48
C LEU A 675 -1.73 28.62 1.88
N GLY A 676 -2.51 29.65 2.20
CA GLY A 676 -3.33 29.68 3.41
C GLY A 676 -4.18 30.94 3.47
N PHE A 677 -5.41 30.82 3.97
CA PHE A 677 -6.23 32.00 4.27
C PHE A 677 -5.82 32.52 5.63
N GLY A 678 -5.62 33.83 5.76
CA GLY A 678 -5.21 34.37 7.05
C GLY A 678 -4.95 35.86 7.09
N LYS A 679 -4.82 36.38 8.30
CA LYS A 679 -4.43 37.78 8.55
C LYS A 679 -2.91 37.86 8.69
N LEU A 680 -2.30 38.68 7.84
CA LEU A 680 -0.87 38.93 7.85
C LEU A 680 -0.54 40.01 8.90
N ARG A 681 0.42 39.72 9.77
CA ARG A 681 1.04 40.66 10.70
C ARG A 681 2.53 40.75 10.41
N THR A 682 3.07 41.96 10.40
CA THR A 682 4.49 42.21 10.21
C THR A 682 5.14 42.53 11.56
N SER A 683 6.38 42.10 11.74
CA SER A 683 7.26 42.55 12.83
C SER A 683 8.60 42.95 12.24
N GLY A 684 9.21 44.03 12.74
CA GLY A 684 10.41 44.64 12.15
C GLY A 684 10.09 45.65 11.03
N ALA A 685 11.13 46.29 10.50
CA ALA A 685 10.99 47.33 9.49
C ALA A 685 10.94 46.75 8.07
N ASN A 686 10.03 47.27 7.22
CA ASN A 686 9.92 46.86 5.82
C ASN A 686 11.25 47.04 5.07
N HIS A 687 11.54 46.11 4.15
CA HIS A 687 12.77 46.08 3.34
C HIS A 687 14.08 45.97 4.16
N THR A 688 14.00 45.46 5.38
CA THR A 688 15.17 45.19 6.23
C THR A 688 15.23 43.71 6.62
N GLU A 689 16.40 43.27 7.08
CA GLU A 689 16.62 41.90 7.56
C GLU A 689 15.79 41.52 8.80
N SER A 690 15.28 42.52 9.53
CA SER A 690 14.43 42.33 10.71
C SER A 690 12.97 41.98 10.37
N LEU A 691 12.55 42.15 9.10
CA LEU A 691 11.17 41.90 8.70
C LEU A 691 10.84 40.41 8.81
N THR A 692 9.84 40.10 9.63
CA THR A 692 9.26 38.76 9.77
C THR A 692 7.75 38.85 9.58
N LEU A 693 7.17 37.77 9.03
CA LEU A 693 5.74 37.66 8.78
C LEU A 693 5.15 36.62 9.71
N LYS A 694 4.10 37.02 10.44
CA LYS A 694 3.24 36.11 11.16
C LYS A 694 1.88 36.05 10.48
N ILE A 695 1.43 34.85 10.12
CA ILE A 695 0.11 34.63 9.53
C ILE A 695 -0.74 33.92 10.57
N GLU A 696 -1.86 34.55 10.92
CA GLU A 696 -2.92 33.94 11.72
C GLU A 696 -3.92 33.31 10.74
N ASP A 697 -3.92 31.98 10.68
CA ASP A 697 -4.78 31.21 9.78
C ASP A 697 -6.28 31.53 10.06
N ASP A 698 -7.07 31.72 9.01
CA ASP A 698 -8.52 31.88 9.07
C ASP A 698 -9.17 30.49 9.15
N PRO A 699 -9.76 30.09 10.29
CA PRO A 699 -10.31 28.75 10.47
C PRO A 699 -11.51 28.48 9.56
N GLN A 700 -12.13 29.52 8.98
CA GLN A 700 -13.23 29.37 8.02
C GLN A 700 -12.74 29.19 6.57
N GLY A 701 -11.44 29.32 6.30
CA GLY A 701 -10.83 29.00 5.01
C GLY A 701 -11.56 29.67 3.83
N TRP A 702 -12.08 28.87 2.90
CA TRP A 702 -12.81 29.35 1.72
C TRP A 702 -14.09 30.13 2.04
N ASP A 703 -14.73 29.84 3.17
CA ASP A 703 -15.96 30.50 3.60
C ASP A 703 -15.69 31.69 4.54
N GLY A 704 -14.42 31.90 4.90
CA GLY A 704 -13.97 33.03 5.69
C GLY A 704 -13.87 34.35 4.91
N THR A 705 -13.41 35.39 5.59
CA THR A 705 -13.26 36.75 5.02
C THR A 705 -11.82 37.17 4.82
N ALA A 706 -10.85 36.47 5.43
CA ALA A 706 -9.44 36.81 5.30
C ALA A 706 -8.94 36.63 3.86
N PRO A 707 -7.95 37.42 3.39
CA PRO A 707 -7.36 37.22 2.07
C PRO A 707 -6.64 35.87 1.97
N LEU A 708 -6.41 35.42 0.73
CA LEU A 708 -5.52 34.29 0.46
C LEU A 708 -4.07 34.79 0.51
N ILE A 709 -3.22 34.13 1.27
CA ILE A 709 -1.79 34.40 1.31
C ILE A 709 -1.07 33.32 0.50
N VAL A 710 -0.13 33.74 -0.35
CA VAL A 710 0.69 32.87 -1.19
C VAL A 710 2.15 33.18 -0.91
N SER A 711 2.94 32.20 -0.51
CA SER A 711 4.38 32.40 -0.28
C SER A 711 5.23 31.40 -1.03
N VAL A 712 6.39 31.84 -1.50
CA VAL A 712 7.32 31.04 -2.28
C VAL A 712 8.76 31.46 -1.97
N MET A 713 9.69 30.51 -2.05
CA MET A 713 11.12 30.84 -1.98
C MET A 713 11.63 31.16 -3.38
N ILE A 714 12.48 32.18 -3.51
CA ILE A 714 13.06 32.61 -4.77
C ILE A 714 14.56 32.97 -4.59
N PRO A 715 15.37 32.86 -5.64
CA PRO A 715 16.73 33.42 -5.64
C PRO A 715 16.71 34.94 -5.42
N SER A 716 17.61 35.45 -4.58
CA SER A 716 17.61 36.88 -4.21
C SER A 716 17.92 37.81 -5.38
N TRP A 717 18.71 37.35 -6.34
CA TRP A 717 19.07 38.12 -7.53
C TRP A 717 17.84 38.49 -8.40
N LEU A 718 16.78 37.67 -8.40
CA LEU A 718 15.52 37.99 -9.10
C LEU A 718 14.79 39.20 -8.51
N VAL A 719 15.01 39.49 -7.22
CA VAL A 719 14.47 40.69 -6.55
C VAL A 719 15.17 41.95 -7.06
N PHE A 720 16.49 41.87 -7.23
CA PHE A 720 17.35 43.00 -7.58
C PHE A 720 17.69 43.08 -9.05
N GLN A 721 16.91 42.44 -9.92
CA GLN A 721 17.08 42.52 -11.37
C GLN A 721 16.92 43.96 -11.90
N TYR A 722 16.15 44.79 -11.18
CA TYR A 722 15.94 46.21 -11.48
C TYR A 722 15.93 47.04 -10.20
N SER A 723 16.54 48.22 -10.23
CA SER A 723 16.58 49.14 -9.07
C SER A 723 15.20 49.68 -8.67
N ASP A 724 14.26 49.74 -9.62
CA ASP A 724 12.87 50.17 -9.39
C ASP A 724 11.94 49.02 -8.94
N LEU A 725 12.48 47.80 -8.82
CA LEU A 725 11.74 46.60 -8.41
C LEU A 725 10.50 46.32 -9.29
N SER A 726 10.59 46.63 -10.58
CA SER A 726 9.50 46.49 -11.56
C SER A 726 9.23 45.07 -12.07
N THR A 727 9.98 44.06 -11.58
CA THR A 727 9.70 42.64 -11.88
C THR A 727 8.27 42.30 -11.47
N LYS A 728 7.50 41.72 -12.41
CA LYS A 728 6.10 41.35 -12.15
C LYS A 728 6.04 40.05 -11.34
N VAL A 729 5.11 40.02 -10.39
CA VAL A 729 4.77 38.84 -9.60
C VAL A 729 3.36 38.42 -10.01
N ILE A 730 3.22 37.21 -10.52
CA ILE A 730 1.95 36.69 -11.04
C ILE A 730 1.60 35.40 -10.30
N PHE A 731 0.43 35.36 -9.67
CA PHE A 731 -0.17 34.14 -9.15
C PHE A 731 -1.13 33.57 -10.19
N ALA A 732 -0.86 32.34 -10.66
CA ALA A 732 -1.55 31.74 -11.79
C ALA A 732 -1.74 30.23 -11.62
N LEU A 733 -2.65 29.65 -12.41
CA LEU A 733 -2.80 28.20 -12.52
C LEU A 733 -1.75 27.62 -13.47
N LYS A 734 -1.27 26.40 -13.19
CA LYS A 734 -0.42 25.64 -14.11
C LYS A 734 -1.18 25.42 -15.41
N SER A 735 -0.57 25.84 -16.52
CA SER A 735 -1.13 25.67 -17.85
C SER A 735 -1.16 24.18 -18.22
N THR A 736 -2.34 23.58 -18.09
CA THR A 736 -2.65 22.22 -18.53
C THR A 736 -3.84 22.28 -19.47
N PRO A 737 -4.02 21.31 -20.39
CA PRO A 737 -5.19 21.28 -21.26
C PRO A 737 -6.52 21.40 -20.50
N ALA A 738 -6.65 20.71 -19.36
CA ALA A 738 -7.84 20.79 -18.52
C ALA A 738 -8.05 22.18 -17.91
N ALA A 739 -6.99 22.80 -17.36
CA ALA A 739 -7.08 24.14 -16.79
C ALA A 739 -7.35 25.21 -17.87
N LEU A 740 -6.73 25.10 -19.04
CA LEU A 740 -6.97 25.97 -20.18
C LEU A 740 -8.42 25.87 -20.67
N PHE A 741 -8.90 24.64 -20.90
CA PHE A 741 -10.29 24.42 -21.35
C PHE A 741 -11.30 25.04 -20.38
N LYS A 742 -11.08 24.91 -19.07
CA LYS A 742 -12.05 25.35 -18.05
C LYS A 742 -11.93 26.83 -17.68
N PHE A 743 -10.72 27.38 -17.62
CA PHE A 743 -10.46 28.68 -17.02
C PHE A 743 -9.92 29.74 -17.99
N CYS A 744 -9.50 29.38 -19.22
CA CYS A 744 -8.96 30.36 -20.17
C CYS A 744 -9.95 31.50 -20.48
N GLY A 745 -11.25 31.20 -20.63
CA GLY A 745 -12.27 32.22 -20.87
C GLY A 745 -12.43 33.25 -19.75
N LYS A 746 -11.98 32.94 -18.51
CA LYS A 746 -12.08 33.84 -17.35
C LYS A 746 -10.74 34.44 -16.92
N LEU A 747 -9.65 33.68 -17.04
CA LEU A 747 -8.30 34.04 -16.56
C LEU A 747 -7.30 34.33 -17.70
N GLY A 748 -7.73 34.24 -18.96
CA GLY A 748 -6.90 34.39 -20.14
C GLY A 748 -5.92 33.23 -20.38
N MET A 749 -5.11 33.34 -21.42
CA MET A 749 -4.16 32.29 -21.84
C MET A 749 -3.07 31.97 -20.80
N LEU A 750 -2.72 32.94 -19.96
CA LEU A 750 -1.75 32.76 -18.88
C LEU A 750 -2.38 32.25 -17.58
N LEU A 751 -3.71 32.05 -17.54
CA LEU A 751 -4.47 31.60 -16.37
C LEU A 751 -4.15 32.41 -15.10
N GLU A 752 -4.04 33.73 -15.24
CA GLU A 752 -3.67 34.65 -14.18
C GLU A 752 -4.82 34.86 -13.19
N ILE A 753 -4.56 34.61 -11.91
CA ILE A 753 -5.48 34.89 -10.80
C ILE A 753 -5.24 36.30 -10.25
N ALA A 754 -3.98 36.63 -9.98
CA ALA A 754 -3.59 37.93 -9.44
C ALA A 754 -2.19 38.35 -9.94
N ARG A 755 -1.95 39.66 -9.98
CA ARG A 755 -0.72 40.27 -10.46
C ARG A 755 -0.35 41.47 -9.61
N SER A 756 0.94 41.59 -9.32
CA SER A 756 1.57 42.77 -8.72
C SER A 756 3.00 42.95 -9.26
N THR A 757 3.80 43.79 -8.62
CA THR A 757 5.25 43.93 -8.83
C THR A 757 5.98 43.77 -7.49
N ILE A 758 7.29 43.59 -7.51
CA ILE A 758 8.07 43.51 -6.26
C ILE A 758 7.96 44.79 -5.42
N ALA A 759 7.78 45.96 -6.04
CA ALA A 759 7.47 47.22 -5.36
C ALA A 759 6.01 47.33 -4.84
N GLY A 760 5.15 46.34 -5.11
CA GLY A 760 3.74 46.35 -4.76
C GLY A 760 3.50 46.30 -3.25
N LYS A 761 2.47 47.01 -2.77
CA LYS A 761 2.11 47.04 -1.33
C LYS A 761 1.57 45.71 -0.80
N ASP A 762 1.16 44.83 -1.70
CA ASP A 762 0.65 43.48 -1.44
C ASP A 762 1.76 42.40 -1.50
N ILE A 763 3.01 42.80 -1.74
CA ILE A 763 4.19 41.92 -1.78
C ILE A 763 5.10 42.20 -0.60
N PHE A 764 5.58 41.13 0.04
CA PHE A 764 6.53 41.17 1.14
C PHE A 764 7.72 40.27 0.84
N ILE A 765 8.92 40.79 1.06
CA ILE A 765 10.18 40.05 0.90
C ILE A 765 10.81 39.86 2.27
N THR A 766 11.06 38.60 2.64
CA THR A 766 11.61 38.24 3.96
C THR A 766 12.69 37.17 3.83
N LYS A 767 13.50 37.00 4.88
CA LYS A 767 14.57 35.98 4.92
C LYS A 767 14.01 34.55 4.94
N TYR A 768 13.01 34.32 5.79
CA TYR A 768 12.37 33.02 5.98
C TYR A 768 10.89 33.08 5.60
N ARG A 769 10.29 31.90 5.41
CA ARG A 769 8.85 31.81 5.16
C ARG A 769 8.04 32.32 6.37
N PRO A 770 6.78 32.73 6.18
CA PRO A 770 5.94 33.18 7.28
C PRO A 770 5.84 32.13 8.42
N ASN A 771 5.78 32.56 9.68
CA ASN A 771 5.76 31.68 10.86
C ASN A 771 7.00 30.75 11.02
N MET A 772 8.08 30.98 10.26
CA MET A 772 9.30 30.16 10.31
C MET A 772 10.52 31.04 10.60
N SER A 773 11.55 30.46 11.22
CA SER A 773 12.85 31.12 11.43
C SER A 773 14.03 30.34 10.85
N GLY A 774 13.75 29.34 9.99
CA GLY A 774 14.75 28.52 9.32
C GLY A 774 14.26 28.03 7.97
N HIS A 775 15.11 27.23 7.31
CA HIS A 775 14.78 26.60 6.03
C HIS A 775 14.25 25.19 6.25
N MET A 776 13.27 24.82 5.43
CA MET A 776 12.66 23.49 5.41
C MET A 776 13.72 22.42 5.14
N SER A 777 13.80 21.43 6.03
CA SER A 777 14.67 20.26 5.87
C SER A 777 14.09 19.29 4.85
N LEU A 778 14.90 18.78 3.92
CA LEU A 778 14.47 17.78 2.93
C LEU A 778 15.49 16.65 2.88
N SER A 779 15.01 15.40 2.89
CA SER A 779 15.87 14.19 2.87
C SER A 779 16.96 14.17 3.96
N ALA A 780 16.68 14.76 5.12
CA ALA A 780 17.63 15.01 6.22
C ALA A 780 18.92 15.76 5.82
N ASN A 781 19.04 16.32 4.62
CA ASN A 781 20.22 17.05 4.16
C ASN A 781 19.99 18.55 4.34
N MET A 782 20.24 19.08 5.53
CA MET A 782 20.54 20.50 5.67
C MET A 782 22.05 20.63 5.54
N GLY A 783 22.51 21.31 4.48
CA GLY A 783 23.93 21.59 4.30
C GLY A 783 24.52 22.22 5.56
N SER A 784 25.76 21.88 5.86
CA SER A 784 26.58 22.52 6.88
C SER A 784 26.85 23.98 6.51
N THR A 785 25.85 24.85 6.62
CA THR A 785 26.06 26.29 6.63
C THR A 785 26.36 26.69 8.08
N GLU A 786 27.64 26.98 8.32
CA GLU A 786 28.18 27.73 9.47
C GLU A 786 27.88 27.13 10.86
N ARG A 787 28.52 25.99 11.18
CA ARG A 787 28.96 25.75 12.55
C ARG A 787 30.49 25.88 12.56
N GLU A 788 30.97 27.00 13.08
CA GLU A 788 32.37 27.12 13.52
C GLU A 788 32.67 25.95 14.45
N ALA A 789 33.70 25.18 14.10
CA ALA A 789 34.21 24.09 14.91
C ALA A 789 34.84 24.68 16.18
N GLY A 790 34.06 24.75 17.26
CA GLY A 790 34.60 24.89 18.61
C GLY A 790 35.22 23.57 19.06
N PRO A 791 36.42 23.57 19.68
CA PRO A 791 36.98 22.36 20.25
C PRO A 791 36.17 22.00 21.50
N SER A 792 35.53 20.83 21.52
CA SER A 792 34.99 20.28 22.77
C SER A 792 35.82 19.07 23.16
N GLU A 793 36.43 19.21 24.34
CA GLU A 793 37.28 18.24 24.98
C GLU A 793 36.50 17.02 25.50
N SER A 794 37.14 15.87 25.33
CA SER A 794 37.10 14.67 26.17
C SER A 794 35.84 14.35 27.00
N SER A 795 35.18 13.26 26.61
CA SER A 795 34.58 12.32 27.57
C SER A 795 35.05 10.90 27.22
N LYS A 796 35.87 10.34 28.11
CA LYS A 796 36.40 8.98 28.08
C LYS A 796 35.29 7.96 28.37
N GLU A 797 35.49 6.78 27.78
CA GLU A 797 35.02 5.45 28.20
C GLU A 797 33.56 5.03 27.95
N CYS A 798 33.39 4.11 26.99
CA CYS A 798 33.06 2.71 27.30
C CYS A 798 33.43 1.85 26.08
N LEU A 799 34.57 1.16 26.15
CA LEU A 799 34.98 0.17 25.16
C LEU A 799 34.21 -1.12 25.43
N THR A 800 33.12 -1.33 24.70
CA THR A 800 32.67 -2.70 24.42
C THR A 800 33.49 -3.21 23.25
N GLU A 801 34.26 -4.27 23.46
CA GLU A 801 35.02 -4.98 22.42
C GLU A 801 34.09 -5.32 21.25
N SER A 802 34.20 -4.57 20.14
CA SER A 802 33.58 -4.96 18.87
C SER A 802 34.40 -6.12 18.30
N VAL A 803 33.71 -7.22 18.00
CA VAL A 803 34.29 -8.34 17.24
C VAL A 803 34.68 -7.78 15.87
N ALA A 804 35.97 -7.70 15.58
CA ALA A 804 36.46 -7.22 14.29
C ALA A 804 35.83 -8.05 13.16
N GLU A 805 35.14 -7.40 12.21
CA GLU A 805 34.57 -8.11 11.06
C GLU A 805 35.69 -8.73 10.21
N GLU A 806 35.63 -10.05 9.99
CA GLU A 806 36.66 -10.79 9.24
C GLU A 806 36.70 -10.46 7.73
N THR A 807 35.64 -9.82 7.21
CA THR A 807 35.45 -9.47 5.79
C THR A 807 34.50 -8.27 5.66
N SER A 808 34.70 -7.40 4.66
CA SER A 808 33.68 -6.41 4.23
C SER A 808 33.18 -6.72 2.82
N VAL A 809 31.99 -6.21 2.47
CA VAL A 809 31.38 -6.40 1.15
C VAL A 809 30.88 -5.05 0.61
N GLN A 810 31.23 -4.76 -0.64
CA GLN A 810 30.76 -3.58 -1.38
C GLN A 810 30.12 -4.02 -2.69
N PHE A 811 29.08 -3.31 -3.13
CA PHE A 811 28.47 -3.54 -4.44
C PHE A 811 28.75 -2.39 -5.40
N HIS A 812 29.00 -2.71 -6.68
CA HIS A 812 29.07 -1.74 -7.76
C HIS A 812 28.09 -2.10 -8.87
N ALA A 813 27.23 -1.15 -9.21
CA ALA A 813 26.19 -1.26 -10.23
C ALA A 813 26.67 -0.67 -11.56
N ALA A 814 26.59 -1.46 -12.62
CA ALA A 814 26.85 -1.01 -13.98
C ALA A 814 25.57 -1.10 -14.83
N LEU A 815 25.23 -0.02 -15.53
CA LEU A 815 24.04 0.07 -16.37
C LEU A 815 24.26 -0.56 -17.74
N ASP A 816 23.16 -0.79 -18.46
CA ASP A 816 23.20 -1.24 -19.86
C ASP A 816 23.78 -0.15 -20.79
N PRO A 817 24.16 -0.47 -22.05
CA PRO A 817 24.72 0.52 -22.98
C PRO A 817 23.79 1.72 -23.25
N ASN A 818 22.49 1.56 -23.03
CA ASN A 818 21.51 2.64 -23.13
C ASN A 818 21.37 3.45 -21.82
N GLU A 819 22.09 3.10 -20.76
CA GLU A 819 22.05 3.75 -19.44
C GLU A 819 20.61 3.87 -18.90
N SER A 820 19.83 2.82 -19.11
CA SER A 820 18.38 2.78 -18.90
C SER A 820 17.95 1.86 -17.77
N LYS A 821 18.78 0.84 -17.48
CA LYS A 821 18.54 -0.16 -16.46
C LYS A 821 19.86 -0.80 -16.03
N LEU A 822 19.87 -1.43 -14.87
CA LEU A 822 20.99 -2.20 -14.37
C LEU A 822 21.30 -3.40 -15.27
N ALA A 823 22.55 -3.56 -15.67
CA ALA A 823 23.02 -4.68 -16.48
C ALA A 823 23.89 -5.66 -15.69
N ASN A 824 24.83 -5.15 -14.88
CA ASN A 824 25.73 -5.98 -14.08
C ASN A 824 25.82 -5.46 -12.64
N ILE A 825 26.10 -6.39 -11.73
CA ILE A 825 26.47 -6.10 -10.34
C ILE A 825 27.85 -6.71 -10.07
N THR A 826 28.72 -5.94 -9.44
CA THR A 826 30.00 -6.42 -8.91
C THR A 826 29.89 -6.52 -7.40
N ALA A 827 30.21 -7.67 -6.83
CA ALA A 827 30.46 -7.84 -5.40
C ALA A 827 31.97 -7.80 -5.16
N HIS A 828 32.44 -6.79 -4.44
CA HIS A 828 33.83 -6.66 -3.99
C HIS A 828 33.90 -7.08 -2.52
N VAL A 829 34.74 -8.06 -2.20
CA VAL A 829 34.87 -8.62 -0.86
C VAL A 829 36.32 -8.51 -0.39
N ASP A 830 36.55 -7.63 0.58
CA ASP A 830 37.84 -7.53 1.27
C ASP A 830 37.92 -8.61 2.36
N ILE A 831 39.10 -9.21 2.50
CA ILE A 831 39.36 -10.27 3.48
C ILE A 831 40.38 -9.75 4.49
N PHE A 832 39.96 -9.64 5.75
CA PHE A 832 40.79 -9.11 6.84
C PHE A 832 41.39 -10.20 7.71
N ALA A 833 40.70 -11.34 7.86
CA ALA A 833 41.20 -12.48 8.64
C ALA A 833 42.56 -12.98 8.13
N GLU A 834 43.59 -12.90 8.99
CA GLU A 834 44.97 -13.18 8.62
C GLU A 834 45.18 -14.59 8.05
N SER A 835 44.54 -15.60 8.66
CA SER A 835 44.54 -16.97 8.15
C SER A 835 44.03 -17.06 6.71
N SER A 836 42.91 -16.41 6.40
CA SER A 836 42.32 -16.35 5.06
C SER A 836 43.18 -15.54 4.08
N ARG A 837 43.83 -14.46 4.55
CA ARG A 837 44.75 -13.65 3.73
C ARG A 837 45.99 -14.45 3.34
N ASP A 838 46.56 -15.19 4.27
CA ASP A 838 47.74 -16.02 4.03
C ASP A 838 47.46 -17.16 3.08
N MET A 839 46.30 -17.82 3.21
CA MET A 839 45.90 -18.82 2.20
C MET A 839 45.75 -18.19 0.81
N LEU A 840 45.14 -17.01 0.72
CA LEU A 840 44.97 -16.32 -0.56
C LEU A 840 46.32 -15.89 -1.17
N ARG A 841 47.27 -15.44 -0.34
CA ARG A 841 48.65 -15.09 -0.74
C ARG A 841 49.46 -16.32 -1.17
N SER A 842 49.28 -17.45 -0.49
CA SER A 842 49.90 -18.74 -0.78
C SER A 842 49.37 -19.43 -2.04
N GLY A 843 48.41 -18.82 -2.75
CA GLY A 843 47.96 -19.32 -4.04
C GLY A 843 46.67 -20.14 -4.03
N ALA A 844 45.95 -20.22 -2.90
CA ALA A 844 44.68 -20.96 -2.81
C ALA A 844 43.71 -20.59 -3.94
N ALA A 845 43.04 -21.59 -4.53
CA ALA A 845 42.02 -21.33 -5.53
C ALA A 845 40.72 -20.85 -4.87
N VAL A 846 40.04 -19.89 -5.51
CA VAL A 846 38.75 -19.37 -5.05
C VAL A 846 37.65 -19.95 -5.92
N LYS A 847 36.68 -20.60 -5.29
CA LYS A 847 35.47 -21.13 -5.92
C LYS A 847 34.26 -20.29 -5.51
N ILE A 848 33.51 -19.84 -6.51
CA ILE A 848 32.22 -19.17 -6.30
C ILE A 848 31.10 -20.19 -6.50
N SER A 849 30.19 -20.29 -5.53
CA SER A 849 29.01 -21.15 -5.61
C SER A 849 27.74 -20.30 -5.46
N GLN A 850 26.83 -20.39 -6.42
CA GLN A 850 25.52 -19.76 -6.31
C GLN A 850 24.63 -20.58 -5.38
N ILE A 851 24.18 -19.99 -4.27
CA ILE A 851 23.25 -20.62 -3.31
C ILE A 851 21.80 -20.40 -3.76
N SER A 852 21.50 -19.17 -4.20
CA SER A 852 20.20 -18.76 -4.72
C SER A 852 20.39 -17.67 -5.78
N PRO A 853 19.35 -17.20 -6.49
CA PRO A 853 19.48 -16.08 -7.41
C PRO A 853 20.09 -14.83 -6.76
N PHE A 854 19.88 -14.64 -5.45
CA PHE A 854 20.29 -13.47 -4.67
C PHE A 854 21.47 -13.74 -3.72
N GLU A 855 22.09 -14.92 -3.78
CA GLU A 855 23.09 -15.29 -2.78
C GLU A 855 24.19 -16.17 -3.35
N LEU A 856 25.43 -15.84 -3.00
CA LEU A 856 26.63 -16.58 -3.39
C LEU A 856 27.49 -16.91 -2.17
N ALA A 857 28.24 -18.00 -2.26
CA ALA A 857 29.32 -18.35 -1.33
C ALA A 857 30.66 -18.23 -2.03
N ILE A 858 31.59 -17.55 -1.37
CA ILE A 858 33.01 -17.51 -1.73
C ILE A 858 33.73 -18.52 -0.84
N ILE A 859 34.35 -19.53 -1.45
CA ILE A 859 34.95 -20.67 -0.77
C ILE A 859 36.35 -20.89 -1.30
N PHE A 860 37.31 -21.20 -0.43
CA PHE A 860 38.61 -21.70 -0.86
C PHE A 860 38.53 -23.17 -1.29
N ASP A 861 39.49 -23.61 -2.10
CA ASP A 861 39.65 -25.02 -2.49
C ASP A 861 39.80 -25.98 -1.29
N SER A 862 40.34 -25.50 -0.17
CA SER A 862 40.37 -26.23 1.11
C SER A 862 38.98 -26.53 1.69
N GLY A 863 37.91 -25.96 1.12
CA GLY A 863 36.55 -26.04 1.62
C GLY A 863 36.20 -24.97 2.66
N GLN A 864 37.15 -24.13 3.06
CA GLN A 864 36.90 -23.03 3.99
C GLN A 864 35.98 -21.98 3.35
N LEU A 865 34.86 -21.69 4.01
CA LEU A 865 33.97 -20.60 3.63
C LEU A 865 34.64 -19.27 3.98
N VAL A 866 34.80 -18.40 2.98
CA VAL A 866 35.29 -17.03 3.16
C VAL A 866 34.13 -16.12 3.55
N LYS A 867 33.09 -16.09 2.71
CA LYS A 867 31.93 -15.23 2.91
C LYS A 867 30.72 -15.74 2.14
N GLN A 868 29.55 -15.69 2.77
CA GLN A 868 28.27 -15.70 2.06
C GLN A 868 27.85 -14.26 1.78
N VAL A 869 27.59 -13.95 0.52
CA VAL A 869 27.25 -12.61 0.05
C VAL A 869 25.81 -12.60 -0.44
N ARG A 870 25.00 -11.74 0.19
CA ARG A 870 23.63 -11.46 -0.23
C ARG A 870 23.62 -10.29 -1.20
N LEU A 871 23.17 -10.53 -2.42
CA LEU A 871 23.18 -9.58 -3.52
C LEU A 871 21.91 -8.72 -3.52
N PRO A 872 22.01 -7.44 -3.95
CA PRO A 872 20.86 -6.54 -4.07
C PRO A 872 19.87 -6.94 -5.17
N VAL A 873 20.36 -7.67 -6.17
CA VAL A 873 19.62 -8.09 -7.37
C VAL A 873 19.95 -9.54 -7.70
N PRO A 874 19.06 -10.26 -8.41
CA PRO A 874 19.36 -11.61 -8.79
C PRO A 874 20.39 -11.63 -9.92
N ILE A 875 21.29 -12.61 -9.90
CA ILE A 875 22.39 -12.72 -10.87
C ILE A 875 22.26 -13.96 -11.75
N ASN A 876 22.85 -13.87 -12.94
CA ASN A 876 23.10 -15.00 -13.81
C ASN A 876 24.60 -15.37 -13.76
N MET A 877 24.90 -16.65 -13.52
CA MET A 877 26.29 -17.14 -13.49
C MET A 877 26.92 -17.17 -14.89
N VAL A 878 26.12 -17.34 -15.94
CA VAL A 878 26.60 -17.29 -17.31
C VAL A 878 27.02 -15.85 -17.65
N GLY A 879 28.27 -15.68 -18.07
CA GLY A 879 28.86 -14.36 -18.31
C GLY A 879 29.45 -13.69 -17.06
N SER A 880 29.48 -14.39 -15.92
CA SER A 880 30.15 -13.89 -14.71
C SER A 880 31.68 -14.00 -14.80
N VAL A 881 32.37 -13.11 -14.10
CA VAL A 881 33.83 -13.04 -14.04
C VAL A 881 34.25 -12.89 -12.59
N THR A 882 35.20 -13.73 -12.14
CA THR A 882 35.83 -13.61 -10.82
C THR A 882 37.25 -13.06 -10.99
N ARG A 883 37.59 -12.02 -10.22
CA ARG A 883 38.95 -11.45 -10.16
C ARG A 883 39.48 -11.58 -8.75
N ILE A 884 40.73 -11.97 -8.61
CA ILE A 884 41.34 -12.31 -7.32
C ILE A 884 42.61 -11.47 -7.17
N ALA A 885 42.65 -10.63 -6.14
CA ALA A 885 43.84 -9.84 -5.81
C ALA A 885 44.53 -10.44 -4.58
N ARG A 886 45.58 -11.22 -4.81
CA ARG A 886 46.27 -11.97 -3.74
C ARG A 886 47.08 -11.07 -2.81
N LYS A 887 47.73 -10.02 -3.34
CA LYS A 887 48.56 -9.08 -2.55
C LYS A 887 47.70 -8.19 -1.65
N SER A 888 46.65 -7.62 -2.21
CA SER A 888 45.72 -6.72 -1.53
C SER A 888 44.59 -7.46 -0.79
N SER A 889 44.51 -8.78 -0.93
CA SER A 889 43.58 -9.68 -0.23
C SER A 889 42.09 -9.42 -0.46
N TYR A 890 41.67 -9.27 -1.72
CA TYR A 890 40.25 -9.13 -2.07
C TYR A 890 39.81 -10.04 -3.23
N VAL A 891 38.50 -10.28 -3.31
CA VAL A 891 37.83 -11.01 -4.39
C VAL A 891 36.74 -10.13 -4.99
N GLU A 892 36.74 -9.97 -6.31
CA GLU A 892 35.64 -9.36 -7.06
C GLU A 892 34.88 -10.40 -7.86
N PHE A 893 33.56 -10.33 -7.79
CA PHE A 893 32.67 -11.14 -8.60
C PHE A 893 31.73 -10.24 -9.38
N VAL A 894 31.90 -10.19 -10.70
CA VAL A 894 31.07 -9.41 -11.62
C VAL A 894 30.07 -10.35 -12.27
N ALA A 895 28.77 -10.05 -12.21
CA ALA A 895 27.74 -10.86 -12.85
C ALA A 895 26.62 -10.04 -13.48
N PRO A 896 26.06 -10.50 -14.61
CA PRO A 896 24.88 -9.90 -15.21
C PRO A 896 23.65 -10.12 -14.33
N VAL A 897 22.75 -9.12 -14.32
CA VAL A 897 21.44 -9.21 -13.69
C VAL A 897 20.62 -10.29 -14.40
N ALA A 898 20.01 -11.19 -13.63
CA ALA A 898 19.18 -12.25 -14.19
C ALA A 898 17.91 -11.67 -14.83
N PRO A 899 17.66 -11.91 -16.14
CA PRO A 899 16.41 -11.53 -16.76
C PRO A 899 15.26 -12.41 -16.25
N GLN A 900 14.04 -11.86 -16.28
CA GLN A 900 12.81 -12.54 -15.82
C GLN A 900 12.60 -13.92 -16.45
N VAL A 901 12.97 -14.11 -17.72
CA VAL A 901 12.86 -15.39 -18.43
C VAL A 901 13.76 -16.49 -17.84
N LEU A 902 14.92 -16.14 -17.27
CA LEU A 902 15.78 -17.11 -16.60
C LEU A 902 15.27 -17.38 -15.19
N LEU A 903 14.82 -16.33 -14.48
CA LEU A 903 14.20 -16.49 -13.16
C LEU A 903 12.97 -17.40 -13.25
N SER A 904 12.11 -17.24 -14.25
CA SER A 904 10.89 -18.05 -14.38
C SER A 904 11.15 -19.54 -14.60
N ARG A 905 12.35 -19.92 -15.07
CA ARG A 905 12.77 -21.33 -15.22
C ARG A 905 13.41 -21.91 -13.97
N ARG A 906 13.75 -21.09 -12.98
CA ARG A 906 14.40 -21.54 -11.75
C ARG A 906 13.38 -22.01 -10.70
N PRO A 907 13.54 -23.22 -10.13
CA PRO A 907 12.67 -23.72 -9.05
C PRO A 907 12.67 -22.86 -7.77
N ASP A 908 13.79 -22.20 -7.47
CA ASP A 908 14.03 -21.43 -6.24
C ASP A 908 13.68 -19.94 -6.35
N SER A 909 13.11 -19.49 -7.47
CA SER A 909 12.77 -18.08 -7.71
C SER A 909 11.30 -17.72 -7.42
N LEU A 910 10.43 -18.72 -7.27
CA LEU A 910 8.99 -18.51 -7.13
C LEU A 910 8.63 -17.86 -5.79
N TYR A 911 9.29 -18.32 -4.73
CA TYR A 911 9.14 -17.86 -3.35
C TYR A 911 10.50 -17.54 -2.76
N LEU A 912 10.70 -16.31 -2.33
CA LEU A 912 11.93 -15.87 -1.70
C LEU A 912 11.89 -16.17 -0.20
N VAL A 913 12.89 -16.90 0.24
CA VAL A 913 13.15 -17.24 1.63
C VAL A 913 14.59 -16.95 1.98
N SER A 914 14.82 -16.62 3.24
CA SER A 914 16.17 -16.41 3.77
C SER A 914 16.24 -16.92 5.19
N VAL A 915 17.43 -17.32 5.65
CA VAL A 915 17.70 -17.57 7.06
C VAL A 915 18.45 -16.36 7.59
N ASN A 916 17.90 -15.69 8.60
CA ASN A 916 18.52 -14.53 9.25
C ASN A 916 18.73 -14.88 10.72
N HIS A 917 19.98 -14.86 11.19
CA HIS A 917 20.34 -15.25 12.56
C HIS A 917 19.76 -16.61 13.00
N GLY A 918 19.77 -17.59 12.09
CA GLY A 918 19.24 -18.93 12.34
C GLY A 918 17.71 -19.06 12.23
N ILE A 919 16.99 -17.97 11.96
CA ILE A 919 15.53 -17.96 11.86
C ILE A 919 15.11 -17.84 10.38
N PRO A 920 14.27 -18.76 9.87
CA PRO A 920 13.74 -18.65 8.52
C PRO A 920 12.77 -17.47 8.40
N THR A 921 12.88 -16.75 7.28
CA THR A 921 12.04 -15.60 6.94
C THR A 921 11.49 -15.80 5.54
N VAL A 922 10.17 -15.91 5.43
CA VAL A 922 9.43 -15.87 4.16
C VAL A 922 9.26 -14.41 3.73
N ARG A 923 9.59 -14.11 2.47
CA ARG A 923 9.32 -12.80 1.86
C ARG A 923 8.03 -12.80 1.03
N ASN A 924 7.72 -13.91 0.38
CA ASN A 924 6.45 -14.15 -0.31
C ASN A 924 6.12 -15.65 -0.30
N PRO A 925 4.85 -16.06 -0.13
CA PRO A 925 3.68 -15.22 0.15
C PRO A 925 3.68 -14.72 1.60
N HIS A 926 2.64 -13.99 1.99
CA HIS A 926 2.45 -13.41 3.32
C HIS A 926 2.13 -14.48 4.39
N TYR A 927 2.50 -14.21 5.65
CA TYR A 927 2.14 -15.05 6.81
C TYR A 927 0.64 -14.99 7.10
N ILE A 928 0.07 -16.09 7.60
CA ILE A 928 -1.38 -16.20 7.82
C ILE A 928 -1.73 -17.04 9.05
N SER A 929 -2.67 -16.56 9.87
CA SER A 929 -3.28 -17.33 10.95
C SER A 929 -4.46 -18.13 10.40
N LEU A 930 -4.26 -19.43 10.16
CA LEU A 930 -5.27 -20.29 9.53
C LEU A 930 -6.54 -20.42 10.38
N ASP A 931 -6.41 -20.46 11.70
CA ASP A 931 -7.53 -20.72 12.61
C ASP A 931 -8.53 -19.56 12.69
N HIS A 932 -8.14 -18.36 12.24
CA HIS A 932 -9.00 -17.18 12.17
C HIS A 932 -9.76 -17.06 10.84
N LEU A 933 -9.46 -17.91 9.85
CA LEU A 933 -10.05 -17.80 8.52
C LEU A 933 -11.36 -18.60 8.40
N PRO A 934 -12.39 -18.05 7.72
CA PRO A 934 -13.62 -18.77 7.42
C PRO A 934 -13.36 -20.06 6.63
N ILE A 935 -14.11 -21.11 6.95
CA ILE A 935 -13.98 -22.46 6.38
C ILE A 935 -15.08 -22.68 5.35
N LEU A 936 -14.70 -23.06 4.13
CA LEU A 936 -15.62 -23.38 3.05
C LEU A 936 -16.19 -24.79 3.21
N ASN A 937 -17.51 -24.92 3.02
CA ASN A 937 -18.21 -26.19 2.95
C ASN A 937 -18.02 -26.83 1.57
N THR A 938 -17.18 -27.86 1.52
CA THR A 938 -16.89 -28.61 0.29
C THR A 938 -17.89 -29.75 0.04
N SER A 939 -18.94 -29.90 0.84
CA SER A 939 -19.91 -31.00 0.70
C SER A 939 -20.88 -30.79 -0.48
N HIS A 940 -20.94 -29.55 -1.00
CA HIS A 940 -21.78 -29.17 -2.13
C HIS A 940 -20.92 -28.55 -3.25
N PRO A 941 -20.17 -29.36 -4.03
CA PRO A 941 -19.16 -28.86 -4.96
C PRO A 941 -19.68 -27.88 -6.01
N LEU A 942 -20.95 -28.00 -6.42
CA LEU A 942 -21.58 -27.12 -7.41
C LEU A 942 -21.67 -25.66 -6.92
N ARG A 943 -21.74 -25.42 -5.60
CA ARG A 943 -21.70 -24.07 -5.03
C ARG A 943 -20.31 -23.44 -5.04
N LEU A 944 -19.27 -24.20 -5.42
CA LEU A 944 -17.89 -23.75 -5.54
C LEU A 944 -17.47 -23.49 -7.00
N GLY A 945 -18.42 -23.38 -7.95
CA GLY A 945 -18.12 -23.14 -9.37
C GLY A 945 -17.20 -21.95 -9.62
N TRP A 946 -17.38 -20.86 -8.85
CA TRP A 946 -16.55 -19.65 -8.88
C TRP A 946 -15.06 -19.90 -8.65
N LEU A 947 -14.69 -21.02 -8.01
CA LEU A 947 -13.30 -21.38 -7.75
C LEU A 947 -12.53 -21.68 -9.05
N THR A 948 -13.20 -22.22 -10.08
CA THR A 948 -12.57 -22.55 -11.37
C THR A 948 -12.01 -21.31 -12.08
N PRO A 949 -12.80 -20.26 -12.37
CA PRO A 949 -12.26 -19.04 -12.98
C PRO A 949 -11.27 -18.31 -12.08
N HIS A 950 -11.44 -18.34 -10.76
CA HIS A 950 -10.48 -17.75 -9.81
C HIS A 950 -9.10 -18.43 -9.91
N LEU A 951 -9.04 -19.76 -9.87
CA LEU A 951 -7.77 -20.50 -9.98
C LEU A 951 -7.20 -20.45 -11.41
N ALA A 952 -8.03 -20.30 -12.43
CA ALA A 952 -7.56 -20.10 -13.80
C ALA A 952 -6.76 -18.79 -13.97
N ASP A 953 -6.99 -17.78 -13.11
CA ASP A 953 -6.23 -16.53 -13.07
C ASP A 953 -4.79 -16.69 -12.52
N MET A 954 -4.42 -17.88 -12.02
CA MET A 954 -3.03 -18.17 -11.64
C MET A 954 -2.07 -18.02 -12.83
N PHE A 955 -2.55 -18.36 -14.03
CA PHE A 955 -1.76 -18.40 -15.25
C PHE A 955 -1.69 -17.03 -15.91
N SER A 956 -0.50 -16.57 -16.26
CA SER A 956 -0.33 -15.43 -17.16
C SER A 956 -0.85 -15.77 -18.56
N ALA A 957 -1.06 -14.75 -19.40
CA ALA A 957 -1.48 -14.98 -20.79
C ALA A 957 -0.50 -15.88 -21.56
N LYS A 958 0.79 -15.76 -21.27
CA LYS A 958 1.86 -16.58 -21.86
C LYS A 958 1.81 -18.02 -21.34
N GLU A 959 1.82 -18.20 -20.02
CA GLU A 959 1.74 -19.53 -19.39
C GLU A 959 0.50 -20.29 -19.86
N ARG A 960 -0.65 -19.59 -19.98
CA ARG A 960 -1.90 -20.18 -20.45
C ARG A 960 -1.81 -20.64 -21.90
N SER A 961 -1.26 -19.81 -22.78
CA SER A 961 -1.08 -20.16 -24.19
C SER A 961 -0.16 -21.37 -24.38
N GLU A 962 0.94 -21.43 -23.63
CA GLU A 962 1.89 -22.55 -23.68
C GLU A 962 1.25 -23.84 -23.16
N ARG A 963 0.51 -23.75 -22.05
CA ARG A 963 -0.26 -24.86 -21.46
C ARG A 963 -1.33 -25.40 -22.42
N ASP A 964 -2.17 -24.53 -22.96
CA ASP A 964 -3.28 -24.94 -23.82
C ASP A 964 -2.75 -25.60 -25.11
N LYS A 965 -1.66 -25.06 -25.69
CA LYS A 965 -0.95 -25.69 -26.81
C LYS A 965 -0.40 -27.08 -26.47
N SER A 966 0.20 -27.26 -25.30
CA SER A 966 0.68 -28.56 -24.83
C SER A 966 -0.47 -29.56 -24.64
N MET A 967 -1.62 -29.11 -24.13
CA MET A 967 -2.82 -29.94 -24.01
C MET A 967 -3.36 -30.37 -25.39
N GLU A 968 -3.46 -29.45 -26.35
CA GLU A 968 -3.91 -29.75 -27.71
C GLU A 968 -2.99 -30.76 -28.41
N LEU A 969 -1.68 -30.62 -28.23
CA LEU A 969 -0.68 -31.51 -28.82
C LEU A 969 -0.45 -32.80 -28.01
N SER A 970 -1.10 -32.96 -26.85
CA SER A 970 -0.83 -34.04 -25.89
C SER A 970 0.66 -34.18 -25.53
N THR A 971 1.36 -33.05 -25.43
CA THR A 971 2.78 -32.98 -25.07
C THR A 971 2.98 -32.37 -23.69
N LYS A 972 4.19 -32.52 -23.14
CA LYS A 972 4.59 -31.86 -21.90
C LYS A 972 4.66 -30.34 -22.09
N CYS A 973 4.20 -29.58 -21.09
CA CYS A 973 4.42 -28.14 -21.07
C CYS A 973 5.86 -27.82 -20.63
N GLU A 974 6.63 -27.18 -21.49
CA GLU A 974 8.02 -26.78 -21.19
C GLU A 974 8.11 -25.72 -20.07
N ASN A 975 7.01 -25.02 -19.79
CA ASN A 975 7.01 -23.98 -18.76
C ASN A 975 6.83 -24.58 -17.37
N LEU A 976 7.91 -24.59 -16.59
CA LEU A 976 7.96 -25.10 -15.21
C LEU A 976 6.89 -24.48 -14.29
N ARG A 977 6.65 -23.16 -14.39
CA ARG A 977 5.65 -22.48 -13.56
C ARG A 977 4.23 -22.84 -13.95
N ALA A 978 3.97 -22.99 -15.25
CA ALA A 978 2.67 -23.46 -15.73
C ALA A 978 2.37 -24.88 -15.21
N ARG A 979 3.36 -25.80 -15.26
CA ARG A 979 3.20 -27.16 -14.71
C ARG A 979 2.92 -27.16 -13.21
N PHE A 980 3.71 -26.40 -12.43
CA PHE A 980 3.48 -26.26 -11.00
C PHE A 980 2.09 -25.68 -10.67
N LYS A 981 1.66 -24.65 -11.42
CA LYS A 981 0.31 -24.06 -11.28
C LYS A 981 -0.79 -25.04 -11.69
N ASP A 982 -0.54 -25.92 -12.66
CA ASP A 982 -1.45 -27.01 -13.01
C ASP A 982 -1.56 -28.07 -11.90
N SER A 983 -0.44 -28.39 -11.25
CA SER A 983 -0.43 -29.25 -10.06
C SER A 983 -1.22 -28.64 -8.91
N LEU A 984 -1.07 -27.33 -8.65
CA LEU A 984 -1.91 -26.59 -7.69
C LEU A 984 -3.38 -26.61 -8.12
N PHE A 985 -3.68 -26.26 -9.37
CA PHE A 985 -5.05 -26.26 -9.89
C PHE A 985 -5.72 -27.63 -9.68
N THR A 986 -5.01 -28.70 -10.04
CA THR A 986 -5.46 -30.09 -9.86
C THR A 986 -5.71 -30.39 -8.39
N LEU A 987 -4.77 -30.06 -7.48
CA LEU A 987 -4.95 -30.26 -6.04
C LEU A 987 -6.23 -29.61 -5.53
N PHE A 988 -6.45 -28.32 -5.81
CA PHE A 988 -7.64 -27.61 -5.34
C PHE A 988 -8.94 -28.17 -5.93
N MET A 989 -8.95 -28.51 -7.23
CA MET A 989 -10.14 -29.08 -7.88
C MET A 989 -10.48 -30.47 -7.33
N GLN A 990 -9.48 -31.32 -7.10
CA GLN A 990 -9.69 -32.68 -6.59
C GLN A 990 -9.98 -32.73 -5.09
N VAL A 991 -9.54 -31.72 -4.32
CA VAL A 991 -9.95 -31.57 -2.90
C VAL A 991 -11.43 -31.21 -2.80
N THR A 992 -11.88 -30.30 -3.65
CA THR A 992 -13.24 -29.72 -3.57
C THR A 992 -14.28 -30.50 -4.37
N GLY A 993 -13.88 -31.26 -5.39
CA GLY A 993 -14.78 -31.87 -6.36
C GLY A 993 -15.47 -30.85 -7.27
N ALA A 994 -15.01 -29.60 -7.32
CA ALA A 994 -15.71 -28.48 -7.97
C ALA A 994 -15.95 -28.67 -9.49
N GLN A 995 -15.20 -29.56 -10.14
CA GLN A 995 -15.39 -29.93 -11.55
C GLN A 995 -16.33 -31.14 -11.77
N GLY A 996 -17.12 -31.52 -10.75
CA GLY A 996 -18.05 -32.67 -10.84
C GLY A 996 -17.38 -34.04 -10.71
N GLY A 997 -16.10 -34.08 -10.30
CA GLY A 997 -15.33 -35.31 -10.06
C GLY A 997 -15.38 -35.80 -8.61
N MET A 998 -14.78 -36.97 -8.34
CA MET A 998 -14.63 -37.50 -6.98
C MET A 998 -13.70 -36.61 -6.14
N SER A 999 -14.06 -36.33 -4.88
CA SER A 999 -13.16 -35.66 -3.93
C SER A 999 -12.21 -36.65 -3.27
N TYR A 1000 -10.93 -36.33 -3.15
CA TYR A 1000 -9.93 -37.19 -2.49
C TYR A 1000 -9.51 -36.64 -1.12
N SER A 1001 -9.14 -37.55 -0.21
CA SER A 1001 -8.74 -37.22 1.17
C SER A 1001 -7.23 -37.36 1.43
N VAL A 1002 -6.50 -37.99 0.50
CA VAL A 1002 -5.05 -38.19 0.58
C VAL A 1002 -4.47 -37.97 -0.81
N PHE A 1003 -3.45 -37.13 -0.89
CA PHE A 1003 -2.72 -36.81 -2.11
C PHE A 1003 -1.26 -37.21 -1.98
N GLY A 1004 -0.68 -37.72 -3.06
CA GLY A 1004 0.75 -38.01 -3.15
C GLY A 1004 1.43 -37.11 -4.17
N LEU A 1005 2.56 -36.51 -3.83
CA LEU A 1005 3.47 -35.94 -4.84
C LEU A 1005 4.30 -37.08 -5.40
N ASP A 1006 3.99 -37.51 -6.62
CA ASP A 1006 4.51 -38.73 -7.25
C ASP A 1006 5.47 -38.38 -8.40
N ASN A 1007 6.76 -38.67 -8.17
CA ASN A 1007 7.78 -38.65 -9.21
C ASN A 1007 8.13 -40.12 -9.53
N ARG A 1008 7.40 -40.67 -10.51
CA ARG A 1008 7.46 -42.09 -10.88
C ARG A 1008 8.85 -42.54 -11.30
N ASP A 1009 9.58 -41.66 -11.98
CA ASP A 1009 10.90 -41.95 -12.51
C ASP A 1009 11.99 -41.92 -11.42
N ASN A 1010 11.67 -41.37 -10.23
CA ASN A 1010 12.65 -41.11 -9.18
C ASN A 1010 12.20 -41.58 -7.79
N GLY A 1011 11.60 -42.77 -7.70
CA GLY A 1011 11.26 -43.42 -6.43
C GLY A 1011 9.79 -43.31 -6.00
N GLY A 1012 8.91 -42.80 -6.84
CA GLY A 1012 7.46 -42.77 -6.63
C GLY A 1012 7.00 -41.60 -5.75
N ILE A 1013 6.20 -41.89 -4.72
CA ILE A 1013 5.63 -40.86 -3.85
C ILE A 1013 6.67 -40.35 -2.85
N HIS A 1014 6.86 -39.04 -2.80
CA HIS A 1014 7.84 -38.37 -1.92
C HIS A 1014 7.23 -37.54 -0.79
N ALA A 1015 5.96 -37.18 -0.90
CA ALA A 1015 5.23 -36.49 0.16
C ALA A 1015 3.76 -36.88 0.10
N LEU A 1016 3.14 -37.00 1.27
CA LEU A 1016 1.70 -37.15 1.39
C LEU A 1016 1.09 -35.86 1.92
N ILE A 1017 0.01 -35.40 1.28
CA ILE A 1017 -0.76 -34.24 1.69
C ILE A 1017 -2.14 -34.74 2.13
N PHE A 1018 -2.54 -34.32 3.33
CA PHE A 1018 -3.80 -34.61 3.98
C PHE A 1018 -4.59 -33.30 4.15
N PRO A 1019 -5.44 -32.95 3.18
CA PRO A 1019 -6.34 -31.80 3.28
C PRO A 1019 -7.22 -31.90 4.53
N ALA A 1020 -7.22 -30.85 5.35
CA ALA A 1020 -8.18 -30.70 6.44
C ALA A 1020 -9.39 -29.92 5.93
N CYS A 1021 -9.18 -28.69 5.44
CA CYS A 1021 -10.24 -27.86 4.91
C CYS A 1021 -9.73 -26.78 3.95
N LEU A 1022 -10.66 -26.21 3.17
CA LEU A 1022 -10.40 -25.04 2.33
C LEU A 1022 -10.91 -23.79 3.07
N ARG A 1023 -10.08 -22.75 3.15
CA ARG A 1023 -10.36 -21.51 3.89
C ARG A 1023 -10.34 -20.28 2.98
N LEU A 1024 -11.05 -19.23 3.38
CA LEU A 1024 -11.03 -17.91 2.73
C LEU A 1024 -9.87 -17.07 3.30
N ASP A 1025 -8.87 -16.78 2.48
CA ASP A 1025 -7.81 -15.82 2.80
C ASP A 1025 -8.33 -14.41 2.55
N MET A 1026 -8.89 -13.81 3.60
CA MET A 1026 -9.52 -12.49 3.56
C MET A 1026 -8.51 -11.36 3.27
N THR A 1027 -7.25 -11.51 3.73
CA THR A 1027 -6.21 -10.49 3.58
C THR A 1027 -5.85 -10.29 2.11
N ASN A 1028 -5.69 -11.38 1.36
CA ASN A 1028 -5.30 -11.34 -0.05
C ASN A 1028 -6.42 -11.75 -1.02
N GLN A 1029 -7.66 -11.82 -0.53
CA GLN A 1029 -8.88 -12.01 -1.30
C GLN A 1029 -8.84 -13.28 -2.18
N THR A 1030 -8.38 -14.38 -1.59
CA THR A 1030 -8.19 -15.67 -2.27
C THR A 1030 -8.61 -16.83 -1.36
N VAL A 1031 -8.25 -18.05 -1.74
CA VAL A 1031 -8.41 -19.25 -0.92
C VAL A 1031 -7.07 -19.81 -0.47
N VAL A 1032 -7.07 -20.54 0.64
CA VAL A 1032 -5.91 -21.29 1.15
C VAL A 1032 -6.35 -22.67 1.60
N LEU A 1033 -5.55 -23.68 1.28
CA LEU A 1033 -5.75 -25.06 1.71
C LEU A 1033 -4.99 -25.29 3.02
N ASP A 1034 -5.74 -25.52 4.10
CA ASP A 1034 -5.21 -25.96 5.40
C ASP A 1034 -5.04 -27.48 5.34
N ALA A 1035 -3.80 -27.94 5.37
CA ALA A 1035 -3.48 -29.35 5.22
C ALA A 1035 -2.34 -29.77 6.16
N ALA A 1036 -2.29 -31.06 6.45
CA ALA A 1036 -1.12 -31.69 7.05
C ALA A 1036 -0.29 -32.36 5.95
N MET A 1037 1.04 -32.22 6.02
CA MET A 1037 1.95 -32.83 5.04
C MET A 1037 2.98 -33.72 5.75
N VAL A 1038 3.15 -34.94 5.24
CA VAL A 1038 4.14 -35.91 5.71
C VAL A 1038 5.24 -36.04 4.66
N PRO A 1039 6.45 -35.54 4.92
CA PRO A 1039 7.59 -35.75 4.01
C PRO A 1039 8.07 -37.20 4.11
N LEU A 1040 8.25 -37.86 2.97
CA LEU A 1040 8.81 -39.20 2.88
C LEU A 1040 10.32 -39.09 2.61
N THR A 1041 11.11 -39.58 3.56
CA THR A 1041 12.57 -39.50 3.55
C THR A 1041 13.16 -40.90 3.74
N ALA A 1042 14.39 -41.12 3.31
CA ALA A 1042 15.08 -42.39 3.52
C ALA A 1042 15.10 -42.80 5.01
N LYS A 1043 15.13 -41.82 5.93
CA LYS A 1043 15.15 -42.02 7.38
C LYS A 1043 13.83 -42.53 7.95
N ASN A 1044 12.67 -42.01 7.50
CA ASN A 1044 11.36 -42.38 8.06
C ASN A 1044 10.59 -43.41 7.21
N MET A 1045 11.01 -43.67 5.98
CA MET A 1045 10.37 -44.63 5.08
C MET A 1045 10.28 -46.07 5.65
N PRO A 1046 11.29 -46.62 6.35
CA PRO A 1046 11.18 -47.95 6.95
C PRO A 1046 9.99 -48.08 7.92
N GLU A 1047 9.71 -47.03 8.69
CA GLU A 1047 8.62 -47.00 9.67
C GLU A 1047 7.26 -46.70 9.02
N LEU A 1048 7.24 -45.85 7.98
CA LEU A 1048 6.00 -45.45 7.29
C LEU A 1048 5.53 -46.48 6.25
N ARG A 1049 6.40 -47.32 5.68
CA ARG A 1049 6.07 -48.26 4.59
C ARG A 1049 4.86 -49.17 4.88
N PRO A 1050 4.68 -49.76 6.09
CA PRO A 1050 3.48 -50.53 6.42
C PRO A 1050 2.21 -49.68 6.45
N LEU A 1051 2.31 -48.41 6.86
CA LEU A 1051 1.20 -47.45 6.88
C LEU A 1051 0.79 -47.07 5.45
N LEU A 1052 1.76 -46.83 4.58
CA LEU A 1052 1.53 -46.46 3.18
C LEU A 1052 0.78 -47.56 2.40
N ARG A 1053 1.07 -48.84 2.69
CA ARG A 1053 0.33 -49.98 2.09
C ARG A 1053 -1.15 -50.03 2.48
N SER A 1054 -1.53 -49.40 3.59
CA SER A 1054 -2.93 -49.34 4.05
C SER A 1054 -3.73 -48.22 3.38
N ILE A 1055 -3.08 -47.33 2.63
CA ILE A 1055 -3.74 -46.24 1.89
C ILE A 1055 -4.35 -46.83 0.63
N LYS A 1056 -5.69 -46.82 0.52
CA LYS A 1056 -6.38 -47.16 -0.72
C LYS A 1056 -6.18 -46.03 -1.73
N SER A 1057 -5.36 -46.28 -2.76
CA SER A 1057 -5.12 -45.45 -3.96
C SER A 1057 -5.17 -43.92 -3.69
N PRO A 1058 -4.11 -43.31 -3.13
CA PRO A 1058 -4.05 -41.85 -3.01
C PRO A 1058 -4.14 -41.18 -4.38
N MET A 1059 -4.66 -39.96 -4.44
CA MET A 1059 -4.62 -39.17 -5.67
C MET A 1059 -3.20 -38.67 -5.89
N CYS A 1060 -2.49 -39.26 -6.84
CA CYS A 1060 -1.14 -38.84 -7.20
C CYS A 1060 -1.16 -37.60 -8.10
N ILE A 1061 -0.51 -36.53 -7.65
CA ILE A 1061 -0.10 -35.41 -8.50
C ILE A 1061 1.22 -35.82 -9.12
N LEU A 1062 1.20 -36.06 -10.43
CA LEU A 1062 2.37 -36.49 -11.19
C LEU A 1062 3.28 -35.29 -11.42
N VAL A 1063 4.53 -35.41 -11.00
CA VAL A 1063 5.55 -34.37 -11.14
C VAL A 1063 6.82 -34.98 -11.70
N ASP A 1064 7.52 -34.26 -12.55
CA ASP A 1064 8.86 -34.65 -13.00
C ASP A 1064 9.94 -34.13 -12.03
N ASP A 1065 11.21 -34.39 -12.35
CA ASP A 1065 12.33 -33.98 -11.50
C ASP A 1065 12.40 -32.46 -11.27
N GLU A 1066 12.23 -31.63 -12.30
CA GLU A 1066 12.33 -30.17 -12.18
C GLU A 1066 11.19 -29.57 -11.36
N GLU A 1067 9.96 -30.01 -11.62
CA GLU A 1067 8.78 -29.58 -10.88
C GLU A 1067 8.81 -30.07 -9.43
N PHE A 1068 9.32 -31.28 -9.20
CA PHE A 1068 9.49 -31.80 -7.86
C PHE A 1068 10.51 -30.98 -7.05
N VAL A 1069 11.60 -30.52 -7.67
CA VAL A 1069 12.53 -29.58 -7.02
C VAL A 1069 11.82 -28.27 -6.65
N LEU A 1070 10.95 -27.74 -7.52
CA LEU A 1070 10.16 -26.55 -7.22
C LEU A 1070 9.21 -26.80 -6.03
N TRP A 1071 8.53 -27.96 -5.98
CA TRP A 1071 7.76 -28.37 -4.81
C TRP A 1071 8.60 -28.42 -3.53
N LYS A 1072 9.85 -28.90 -3.58
CA LYS A 1072 10.76 -28.88 -2.41
C LYS A 1072 11.14 -27.48 -1.94
N HIS A 1073 11.12 -26.46 -2.81
CA HIS A 1073 11.25 -25.06 -2.41
C HIS A 1073 9.93 -24.50 -1.84
N ALA A 1074 8.79 -24.86 -2.42
CA ALA A 1074 7.47 -24.36 -2.02
C ALA A 1074 6.97 -24.92 -0.68
N LEU A 1075 7.20 -26.20 -0.38
CA LEU A 1075 6.68 -26.84 0.84
C LEU A 1075 7.19 -26.19 2.14
N PRO A 1076 8.50 -25.94 2.34
CA PRO A 1076 8.99 -25.18 3.49
C PRO A 1076 8.33 -23.80 3.65
N VAL A 1077 8.08 -23.12 2.52
CA VAL A 1077 7.43 -21.80 2.52
C VAL A 1077 6.00 -21.93 3.04
N PHE A 1078 5.23 -22.92 2.56
CA PHE A 1078 3.88 -23.17 3.03
C PHE A 1078 3.80 -23.60 4.50
N VAL A 1079 4.86 -24.23 5.04
CA VAL A 1079 5.00 -24.50 6.48
C VAL A 1079 5.22 -23.20 7.26
N GLU A 1080 6.25 -22.44 6.91
CA GLU A 1080 6.62 -21.21 7.64
C GLU A 1080 5.51 -20.15 7.56
N ARG A 1081 4.75 -20.13 6.47
CA ARG A 1081 3.64 -19.20 6.24
C ARG A 1081 2.58 -19.25 7.35
N CYS A 1082 2.24 -20.43 7.85
CA CYS A 1082 1.21 -20.62 8.88
C CYS A 1082 1.79 -21.05 10.23
N ARG A 1083 3.08 -20.81 10.46
CA ARG A 1083 3.77 -21.20 11.68
C ARG A 1083 3.22 -20.45 12.89
N ASP A 1084 2.72 -21.20 13.86
CA ASP A 1084 2.28 -20.71 15.17
C ASP A 1084 3.20 -21.19 16.33
N TRP A 1085 4.31 -21.87 16.01
CA TRP A 1085 5.31 -22.34 16.97
C TRP A 1085 6.65 -21.61 16.83
N LYS A 1086 7.44 -21.52 17.90
CA LYS A 1086 8.82 -20.99 17.85
C LYS A 1086 9.83 -22.02 17.35
N HIS A 1087 10.84 -21.56 16.60
CA HIS A 1087 12.00 -22.39 16.24
C HIS A 1087 12.91 -22.62 17.44
N SER A 1088 13.48 -23.82 17.56
CA SER A 1088 14.46 -24.15 18.60
C SER A 1088 15.88 -23.75 18.18
N LYS A 1089 16.80 -23.65 19.15
CA LYS A 1089 18.24 -23.43 18.86
C LYS A 1089 18.86 -24.56 18.02
N SER A 1090 18.28 -25.76 18.07
CA SER A 1090 18.66 -26.92 17.27
C SER A 1090 17.91 -27.03 15.93
N CYS A 1091 17.23 -25.96 15.49
CA CYS A 1091 16.52 -25.96 14.22
C CYS A 1091 17.49 -26.21 13.04
N GLU A 1092 17.16 -27.19 12.20
CA GLU A 1092 18.03 -27.61 11.10
C GLU A 1092 18.20 -26.51 10.04
N TYR A 1093 17.20 -25.63 9.84
CA TYR A 1093 17.37 -24.46 8.97
C TYR A 1093 18.47 -23.53 9.47
N GLY A 1094 18.52 -23.31 10.78
CA GLY A 1094 19.53 -22.44 11.39
C GLY A 1094 20.93 -23.06 11.37
N ILE A 1095 21.02 -24.36 11.65
CA ILE A 1095 22.30 -25.10 11.64
C ILE A 1095 22.91 -25.16 10.23
N VAL A 1096 22.09 -25.48 9.22
CA VAL A 1096 22.56 -25.59 7.83
C VAL A 1096 22.66 -24.20 7.17
N GLY A 1097 21.99 -23.18 7.74
CA GLY A 1097 21.99 -21.81 7.24
C GLY A 1097 21.17 -21.60 5.97
N LYS A 1098 20.28 -22.54 5.60
CA LYS A 1098 19.49 -22.45 4.37
C LYS A 1098 18.12 -23.13 4.48
N ILE A 1099 17.22 -22.74 3.59
CA ILE A 1099 15.87 -23.28 3.44
C ILE A 1099 15.57 -23.42 1.93
N PRO A 1100 15.16 -24.61 1.43
CA PRO A 1100 15.06 -25.91 2.12
C PRO A 1100 16.41 -26.45 2.62
N ILE A 1101 16.37 -27.40 3.57
CA ILE A 1101 17.57 -28.09 4.08
C ILE A 1101 18.27 -28.86 2.94
N SER A 1102 17.49 -29.56 2.12
CA SER A 1102 17.97 -30.25 0.92
C SER A 1102 16.87 -30.41 -0.12
N VAL A 1103 17.27 -30.34 -1.39
CA VAL A 1103 16.43 -30.69 -2.55
C VAL A 1103 16.77 -32.07 -3.12
N SER A 1104 17.82 -32.74 -2.61
CA SER A 1104 18.24 -34.06 -3.08
C SER A 1104 17.19 -35.14 -2.79
N ASN A 1105 17.18 -36.20 -3.61
CA ASN A 1105 16.22 -37.29 -3.45
C ASN A 1105 16.39 -38.01 -2.08
N GLY A 1106 15.28 -38.34 -1.42
CA GLY A 1106 15.23 -39.04 -0.13
C GLY A 1106 15.76 -38.28 1.09
N GLN A 1107 16.31 -37.08 0.92
CA GLN A 1107 16.87 -36.26 2.01
C GLN A 1107 15.81 -35.38 2.68
N GLN A 1108 16.11 -34.92 3.90
CA GLN A 1108 15.23 -34.02 4.65
C GLN A 1108 15.16 -32.64 3.98
N THR A 1109 13.94 -32.18 3.66
CA THR A 1109 13.70 -30.87 3.04
C THR A 1109 13.26 -29.81 4.08
N ILE A 1110 12.54 -30.22 5.12
CA ILE A 1110 11.87 -29.34 6.09
C ILE A 1110 12.40 -29.61 7.51
N CYS A 1111 12.50 -28.56 8.33
CA CYS A 1111 12.94 -28.68 9.72
C CYS A 1111 11.96 -29.50 10.57
N SER A 1112 12.43 -30.05 11.68
CA SER A 1112 11.58 -30.86 12.56
C SER A 1112 10.77 -30.04 13.57
N CYS A 1113 10.98 -28.72 13.67
CA CYS A 1113 10.38 -27.88 14.71
C CYS A 1113 8.83 -27.87 14.73
N GLY A 1114 8.19 -28.03 13.56
CA GLY A 1114 6.72 -28.05 13.43
C GLY A 1114 6.09 -29.46 13.45
N LYS A 1115 6.90 -30.50 13.58
CA LYS A 1115 6.46 -31.89 13.45
C LYS A 1115 5.51 -32.27 14.59
N GLY A 1116 4.32 -32.79 14.25
CA GLY A 1116 3.29 -33.21 15.20
C GLY A 1116 2.55 -32.06 15.90
N LYS A 1117 2.78 -30.80 15.51
CA LYS A 1117 2.10 -29.64 16.09
C LYS A 1117 0.86 -29.29 15.26
N PHE A 1118 -0.31 -29.56 15.83
CA PHE A 1118 -1.62 -29.28 15.24
C PHE A 1118 -2.55 -28.79 16.34
N PRO A 1119 -3.61 -28.02 16.00
CA PRO A 1119 -4.70 -27.74 16.92
C PRO A 1119 -5.31 -29.02 17.49
N ASP A 1120 -5.79 -29.00 18.74
CA ASP A 1120 -6.32 -30.20 19.42
C ASP A 1120 -7.47 -30.86 18.64
N ASP A 1121 -8.33 -30.05 18.01
CA ASP A 1121 -9.48 -30.50 17.20
C ASP A 1121 -9.17 -30.57 15.69
N TYR A 1122 -7.91 -30.80 15.30
CA TYR A 1122 -7.53 -30.83 13.89
C TYR A 1122 -8.10 -32.05 13.15
N GLN A 1123 -9.18 -31.83 12.40
CA GLN A 1123 -9.94 -32.89 11.70
C GLN A 1123 -9.40 -33.17 10.29
N ILE A 1124 -9.09 -34.44 10.02
CA ILE A 1124 -8.76 -34.95 8.69
C ILE A 1124 -9.72 -36.09 8.34
N LYS A 1125 -10.30 -36.05 7.13
CA LYS A 1125 -11.27 -37.06 6.65
C LYS A 1125 -10.73 -38.50 6.73
N ALA A 1126 -9.45 -38.70 6.46
CA ALA A 1126 -8.76 -39.99 6.60
C ALA A 1126 -8.37 -40.32 8.06
N SER A 1127 -9.34 -40.26 8.98
CA SER A 1127 -9.10 -40.22 10.43
C SER A 1127 -8.32 -41.40 11.01
N ALA A 1128 -8.56 -42.63 10.55
CA ALA A 1128 -7.86 -43.83 11.03
C ALA A 1128 -6.36 -43.84 10.66
N LEU A 1129 -6.04 -43.40 9.45
CA LEU A 1129 -4.66 -43.25 8.97
C LEU A 1129 -3.99 -42.05 9.66
N TRP A 1130 -4.72 -40.93 9.76
CA TRP A 1130 -4.25 -39.69 10.38
C TRP A 1130 -3.70 -39.90 11.79
N LYS A 1131 -4.44 -40.63 12.66
CA LYS A 1131 -4.00 -40.96 14.02
C LYS A 1131 -2.62 -41.64 14.09
N ARG A 1132 -2.23 -42.37 13.04
CA ARG A 1132 -0.96 -43.10 12.97
C ARG A 1132 0.18 -42.25 12.38
N VAL A 1133 -0.14 -41.28 11.52
CA VAL A 1133 0.84 -40.49 10.76
C VAL A 1133 1.00 -39.05 11.27
N SER A 1134 0.11 -38.54 12.12
CA SER A 1134 0.12 -37.15 12.60
C SER A 1134 1.43 -36.75 13.27
N LYS A 1135 2.06 -37.66 14.04
CA LYS A 1135 3.39 -37.45 14.64
C LYS A 1135 4.53 -37.25 13.63
N TYR A 1136 4.32 -37.52 12.35
CA TYR A 1136 5.27 -37.25 11.26
C TYR A 1136 4.91 -36.04 10.41
N ALA A 1137 3.70 -35.51 10.58
CA ALA A 1137 3.18 -34.46 9.75
C ALA A 1137 3.58 -33.08 10.28
N VAL A 1138 3.56 -32.10 9.38
CA VAL A 1138 3.64 -30.67 9.68
C VAL A 1138 2.46 -29.96 9.02
N ARG A 1139 1.91 -28.93 9.67
CA ARG A 1139 0.84 -28.11 9.09
C ARG A 1139 1.38 -27.26 7.94
N VAL A 1140 0.62 -27.17 6.85
CA VAL A 1140 0.97 -26.38 5.64
C VAL A 1140 -0.22 -25.55 5.17
N ALA A 1141 0.07 -24.31 4.77
CA ALA A 1141 -0.86 -23.40 4.12
C ALA A 1141 -0.57 -23.30 2.61
N ILE A 1142 -1.13 -24.23 1.83
CA ILE A 1142 -0.94 -24.26 0.36
C ILE A 1142 -1.90 -23.26 -0.27
N SER A 1143 -1.41 -22.34 -1.11
CA SER A 1143 -2.27 -21.36 -1.80
C SER A 1143 -2.08 -21.34 -3.31
N PRO A 1144 -3.06 -20.78 -4.03
CA PRO A 1144 -2.86 -20.35 -5.40
C PRO A 1144 -1.69 -19.35 -5.49
N CYS A 1145 -1.08 -19.28 -6.68
CA CYS A 1145 0.03 -18.40 -6.99
C CYS A 1145 -0.29 -17.64 -8.28
N PHE A 1146 -0.56 -16.33 -8.16
CA PHE A 1146 -1.01 -15.50 -9.28
C PHE A 1146 0.14 -14.83 -10.02
N SER A 1147 -0.09 -14.50 -11.28
CA SER A 1147 0.86 -13.74 -12.10
C SER A 1147 0.88 -12.26 -11.72
N VAL A 1148 2.03 -11.61 -11.90
CA VAL A 1148 2.19 -10.17 -11.65
C VAL A 1148 1.95 -9.39 -12.95
N PRO A 1149 0.90 -8.54 -13.04
CA PRO A 1149 0.45 -7.94 -14.31
C PRO A 1149 1.52 -7.15 -15.08
N PHE A 1150 2.49 -6.57 -14.37
CA PHE A 1150 3.56 -5.77 -14.96
C PHE A 1150 4.89 -6.52 -15.20
N VAL A 1151 4.96 -7.79 -14.79
CA VAL A 1151 6.04 -8.69 -15.16
C VAL A 1151 5.62 -9.51 -16.38
N GLU A 1152 4.42 -10.09 -16.34
CA GLU A 1152 3.79 -10.77 -17.47
C GLU A 1152 2.33 -10.33 -17.61
N LYS A 1153 1.86 -10.21 -18.85
CA LYS A 1153 0.47 -9.81 -19.11
C LYS A 1153 -0.49 -10.81 -18.47
N SER A 1154 -1.40 -10.32 -17.63
CA SER A 1154 -2.50 -11.12 -17.07
C SER A 1154 -3.37 -11.70 -18.17
N PHE A 1155 -3.90 -12.90 -17.95
CA PHE A 1155 -4.88 -13.50 -18.85
C PHE A 1155 -6.18 -12.69 -18.82
N GLN A 1156 -6.65 -12.21 -19.97
CA GLN A 1156 -7.92 -11.52 -20.11
C GLN A 1156 -8.88 -12.41 -20.92
N PRO A 1157 -10.19 -12.42 -20.61
CA PRO A 1157 -11.20 -13.08 -21.45
C PRO A 1157 -11.17 -12.66 -22.92
N GLU A 1158 -10.70 -11.46 -23.25
CA GLU A 1158 -10.44 -11.00 -24.62
C GLU A 1158 -9.33 -11.79 -25.35
N CYS A 1159 -8.51 -12.53 -24.60
CA CYS A 1159 -7.56 -13.51 -25.13
C CYS A 1159 -8.21 -14.85 -25.50
N LEU A 1160 -9.51 -15.03 -25.21
CA LEU A 1160 -10.29 -16.15 -25.74
C LEU A 1160 -10.69 -15.85 -27.20
N PRO A 1161 -10.72 -16.86 -28.09
CA PRO A 1161 -11.16 -16.66 -29.47
C PRO A 1161 -12.60 -16.08 -29.53
N PRO A 1162 -12.93 -15.27 -30.56
CA PRO A 1162 -14.12 -14.40 -30.62
C PRO A 1162 -15.49 -15.10 -30.53
N ARG A 1163 -15.54 -16.44 -30.49
CA ARG A 1163 -16.77 -17.23 -30.27
C ARG A 1163 -17.20 -17.30 -28.79
N LYS A 1164 -16.44 -16.76 -27.84
CA LYS A 1164 -16.79 -16.77 -26.40
C LYS A 1164 -16.58 -15.38 -25.80
N SER A 1165 -17.57 -14.51 -25.92
CA SER A 1165 -17.61 -13.23 -25.21
C SER A 1165 -17.66 -13.46 -23.69
N VAL A 1166 -17.30 -12.43 -22.89
CA VAL A 1166 -17.48 -12.43 -21.42
C VAL A 1166 -18.92 -12.80 -21.04
N ARG A 1167 -19.89 -12.35 -21.85
CA ARG A 1167 -21.30 -12.73 -21.76
C ARG A 1167 -21.53 -14.22 -21.97
N ALA A 1168 -20.83 -14.86 -22.89
CA ALA A 1168 -20.89 -16.31 -23.10
C ALA A 1168 -20.24 -17.10 -21.96
N PHE A 1169 -19.17 -16.59 -21.32
CA PHE A 1169 -18.56 -17.23 -20.16
C PHE A 1169 -19.42 -17.07 -18.89
N ALA A 1170 -19.94 -15.87 -18.63
CA ALA A 1170 -20.90 -15.62 -17.55
C ALA A 1170 -22.21 -16.38 -17.77
N LYS A 1171 -22.69 -16.47 -19.03
CA LYS A 1171 -23.84 -17.29 -19.41
C LYS A 1171 -23.53 -18.77 -19.27
N GLN A 1172 -22.34 -19.25 -19.63
CA GLN A 1172 -21.96 -20.66 -19.47
C GLN A 1172 -21.80 -21.06 -18.00
N GLU A 1173 -21.34 -20.14 -17.14
CA GLU A 1173 -21.25 -20.37 -15.69
C GLU A 1173 -22.63 -20.25 -15.03
N ALA A 1174 -23.48 -19.32 -15.48
CA ALA A 1174 -24.88 -19.27 -15.12
C ALA A 1174 -25.63 -20.53 -15.59
N ASP A 1175 -25.40 -21.00 -16.82
CA ASP A 1175 -25.98 -22.22 -17.40
C ASP A 1175 -25.50 -23.47 -16.63
N ARG A 1176 -24.22 -23.55 -16.24
CA ARG A 1176 -23.70 -24.64 -15.37
C ARG A 1176 -24.29 -24.61 -13.96
N THR A 1177 -24.49 -23.42 -13.41
CA THR A 1177 -25.16 -23.23 -12.11
C THR A 1177 -26.66 -23.55 -12.23
N MET A 1178 -27.28 -23.29 -13.39
CA MET A 1178 -28.67 -23.62 -13.69
C MET A 1178 -28.86 -25.12 -13.96
N ASP A 1179 -27.91 -25.80 -14.61
CA ASP A 1179 -27.89 -27.26 -14.79
C ASP A 1179 -27.69 -28.00 -13.46
N ALA A 1180 -26.93 -27.41 -12.53
CA ALA A 1180 -26.73 -27.90 -11.17
C ALA A 1180 -27.99 -27.80 -10.29
N VAL A 1181 -28.88 -26.84 -10.57
CA VAL A 1181 -30.14 -26.59 -9.86
C VAL A 1181 -31.34 -27.19 -10.60
N ASN A 1182 -31.10 -27.80 -11.77
CA ASN A 1182 -32.13 -28.42 -12.59
C ASN A 1182 -32.74 -29.62 -11.83
N PRO A 1183 -34.05 -29.60 -11.49
CA PRO A 1183 -34.71 -30.81 -11.04
C PRO A 1183 -34.63 -31.82 -12.19
N LYS A 1184 -33.95 -32.96 -11.97
CA LYS A 1184 -33.76 -34.02 -12.98
C LYS A 1184 -35.07 -34.23 -13.76
N ALA A 1185 -35.03 -34.08 -15.08
CA ALA A 1185 -36.18 -34.36 -15.92
C ALA A 1185 -36.69 -35.78 -15.67
N GLY A 1186 -38.01 -35.93 -15.46
CA GLY A 1186 -38.63 -37.22 -15.16
C GLY A 1186 -38.71 -37.59 -13.68
N VAL A 1187 -38.46 -36.65 -12.74
CA VAL A 1187 -38.81 -36.84 -11.31
C VAL A 1187 -39.53 -35.63 -10.72
N CYS A 1188 -40.36 -35.89 -9.71
CA CYS A 1188 -41.06 -34.87 -8.96
C CYS A 1188 -40.06 -33.98 -8.21
N SER A 1189 -40.14 -32.67 -8.42
CA SER A 1189 -39.24 -31.68 -7.85
C SER A 1189 -39.41 -31.50 -6.34
N ALA A 1190 -40.50 -32.01 -5.75
CA ALA A 1190 -40.77 -31.96 -4.31
C ALA A 1190 -40.29 -33.22 -3.58
N CYS A 1191 -40.63 -34.41 -4.11
CA CYS A 1191 -40.46 -35.68 -3.39
C CYS A 1191 -39.63 -36.73 -4.15
N GLY A 1192 -39.20 -36.44 -5.38
CA GLY A 1192 -38.31 -37.31 -6.17
C GLY A 1192 -38.97 -38.50 -6.89
N ARG A 1193 -40.29 -38.69 -6.81
CA ARG A 1193 -40.99 -39.79 -7.53
C ARG A 1193 -40.93 -39.62 -9.05
N LYS A 1194 -40.81 -40.72 -9.78
CA LYS A 1194 -40.72 -40.73 -11.26
C LYS A 1194 -42.08 -40.66 -11.98
N GLU A 1195 -43.17 -40.92 -11.27
CA GLU A 1195 -44.52 -40.98 -11.80
C GLU A 1195 -45.49 -40.20 -10.92
N ALA A 1196 -46.62 -39.78 -11.48
CA ALA A 1196 -47.69 -39.13 -10.75
C ALA A 1196 -48.38 -40.09 -9.77
N GLU A 1197 -49.07 -39.56 -8.75
CA GLU A 1197 -49.78 -40.38 -7.74
C GLU A 1197 -50.82 -41.35 -8.34
N ASN A 1198 -51.29 -41.08 -9.56
CA ASN A 1198 -52.20 -41.93 -10.32
C ASN A 1198 -51.52 -42.86 -11.34
N GLY A 1199 -50.18 -43.00 -11.30
CA GLY A 1199 -49.40 -43.81 -12.25
C GLY A 1199 -49.21 -43.17 -13.63
N GLY A 1200 -49.60 -41.90 -13.80
CA GLY A 1200 -49.44 -41.15 -15.06
C GLY A 1200 -48.15 -40.31 -15.13
N ALA A 1201 -48.01 -39.55 -16.22
CA ALA A 1201 -46.91 -38.60 -16.39
C ALA A 1201 -46.95 -37.48 -15.34
N LEU A 1202 -45.77 -37.00 -14.93
CA LEU A 1202 -45.65 -35.93 -13.96
C LEU A 1202 -46.28 -34.62 -14.47
N LEU A 1203 -46.92 -33.89 -13.56
CA LEU A 1203 -47.53 -32.59 -13.84
C LEU A 1203 -46.46 -31.51 -13.95
N THR A 1204 -46.41 -30.83 -15.10
CA THR A 1204 -45.48 -29.71 -15.30
C THR A 1204 -46.04 -28.43 -14.71
N CYS A 1205 -45.19 -27.61 -14.07
CA CYS A 1205 -45.58 -26.29 -13.59
C CYS A 1205 -46.09 -25.42 -14.74
N SER A 1206 -47.31 -24.89 -14.65
CA SER A 1206 -47.89 -24.01 -15.67
C SER A 1206 -47.14 -22.68 -15.84
N GLY A 1207 -46.42 -22.25 -14.80
CA GLY A 1207 -45.65 -21.01 -14.80
C GLY A 1207 -44.34 -21.12 -15.60
N CYS A 1208 -43.37 -21.88 -15.08
CA CYS A 1208 -42.05 -22.01 -15.71
C CYS A 1208 -41.97 -23.11 -16.76
N LYS A 1209 -42.95 -24.02 -16.82
CA LYS A 1209 -42.96 -25.22 -17.67
C LYS A 1209 -41.76 -26.16 -17.47
N PHE A 1210 -41.00 -25.98 -16.39
CA PHE A 1210 -39.72 -26.65 -16.18
C PHE A 1210 -39.76 -27.66 -15.04
N SER A 1211 -40.29 -27.29 -13.87
CA SER A 1211 -40.41 -28.21 -12.74
C SER A 1211 -41.61 -29.16 -12.91
N GLN A 1212 -41.42 -30.43 -12.56
CA GLN A 1212 -42.41 -31.50 -12.67
C GLN A 1212 -42.85 -32.02 -11.29
N TYR A 1213 -44.10 -32.44 -11.13
CA TYR A 1213 -44.67 -32.84 -9.84
C TYR A 1213 -45.53 -34.09 -9.94
N CYS A 1214 -45.45 -34.97 -8.94
CA CYS A 1214 -46.30 -36.15 -8.91
C CYS A 1214 -47.75 -35.84 -8.48
N SER A 1215 -47.99 -34.68 -7.84
CA SER A 1215 -49.31 -34.22 -7.44
C SER A 1215 -49.34 -32.70 -7.22
N LYS A 1216 -50.55 -32.12 -7.21
CA LYS A 1216 -50.76 -30.69 -6.86
C LYS A 1216 -50.30 -30.38 -5.43
N GLY A 1217 -50.38 -31.35 -4.52
CA GLY A 1217 -49.88 -31.23 -3.14
C GLY A 1217 -48.36 -31.02 -3.11
N CYS A 1218 -47.60 -31.87 -3.82
CA CYS A 1218 -46.16 -31.72 -3.98
C CYS A 1218 -45.77 -30.39 -4.64
N GLN A 1219 -46.55 -29.93 -5.63
CA GLN A 1219 -46.32 -28.60 -6.23
C GLN A 1219 -46.52 -27.47 -5.21
N ALA A 1220 -47.60 -27.50 -4.42
CA ALA A 1220 -47.89 -26.48 -3.43
C ALA A 1220 -46.86 -26.45 -2.28
N GLU A 1221 -46.37 -27.62 -1.86
CA GLU A 1221 -45.33 -27.75 -0.85
C GLU A 1221 -43.98 -27.23 -1.36
N HIS A 1222 -43.55 -27.64 -2.56
CA HIS A 1222 -42.34 -27.11 -3.19
C HIS A 1222 -42.44 -25.60 -3.48
N TRP A 1223 -43.64 -25.10 -3.77
CA TRP A 1223 -43.92 -23.67 -3.96
C TRP A 1223 -43.74 -22.86 -2.68
N LYS A 1224 -44.14 -23.40 -1.52
CA LYS A 1224 -44.05 -22.72 -0.21
C LYS A 1224 -42.69 -22.93 0.46
N ASN A 1225 -42.17 -24.15 0.46
CA ASN A 1225 -41.05 -24.57 1.30
C ASN A 1225 -39.77 -24.89 0.52
N GLY A 1226 -39.87 -25.15 -0.79
CA GLY A 1226 -38.76 -25.65 -1.62
C GLY A 1226 -38.20 -24.65 -2.64
N GLN A 1227 -38.36 -23.35 -2.41
CA GLN A 1227 -37.82 -22.27 -3.26
C GLN A 1227 -38.36 -22.19 -4.70
N HIS A 1228 -39.36 -23.01 -5.07
CA HIS A 1228 -39.88 -23.01 -6.44
C HIS A 1228 -40.53 -21.70 -6.85
N LYS A 1229 -41.14 -20.94 -5.93
CA LYS A 1229 -41.71 -19.62 -6.23
C LYS A 1229 -40.66 -18.64 -6.79
N THR A 1230 -39.44 -18.69 -6.26
CA THR A 1230 -38.32 -17.85 -6.72
C THR A 1230 -37.75 -18.39 -8.03
N LEU A 1231 -37.54 -19.71 -8.12
CA LEU A 1231 -37.05 -20.38 -9.33
C LEU A 1231 -38.01 -20.22 -10.51
N CYS A 1232 -39.32 -20.26 -10.28
CA CYS A 1232 -40.34 -20.13 -11.31
C CYS A 1232 -40.28 -18.78 -12.01
N ARG A 1233 -39.99 -17.69 -11.28
CA ARG A 1233 -39.81 -16.34 -11.85
C ARG A 1233 -38.53 -16.23 -12.67
N LEU A 1234 -37.43 -16.84 -12.17
CA LEU A 1234 -36.16 -16.94 -12.89
C LEU A 1234 -36.32 -17.66 -14.23
N TYR A 1235 -37.00 -18.80 -14.24
CA TYR A 1235 -37.25 -19.57 -15.47
C TYR A 1235 -38.22 -18.87 -16.44
N GLN A 1236 -39.20 -18.09 -15.95
CA GLN A 1236 -40.10 -17.32 -16.81
C GLN A 1236 -39.38 -16.18 -17.56
N GLY A 1237 -38.41 -15.52 -16.94
CA GLY A 1237 -37.64 -14.44 -17.58
C GLY A 1237 -36.78 -14.89 -18.78
N LEU A 1238 -36.44 -16.18 -18.85
CA LEU A 1238 -35.69 -16.78 -19.96
C LEU A 1238 -36.54 -17.00 -21.23
N HIS A 1239 -37.88 -17.14 -21.09
CA HIS A 1239 -38.77 -17.34 -22.24
C HIS A 1239 -39.17 -16.04 -22.95
N THR A 1240 -38.88 -14.88 -22.37
CA THR A 1240 -39.18 -13.56 -22.94
C THR A 1240 -38.02 -12.95 -23.74
N THR A 1241 -36.89 -13.65 -23.90
CA THR A 1241 -35.67 -13.14 -24.57
C THR A 1241 -35.11 -14.07 -25.67
N THR A 1242 -35.98 -14.85 -26.32
CA THR A 1242 -35.70 -15.40 -27.66
C THR A 1242 -36.27 -14.51 -28.74
#